data_AF-A0A1F9CNQ8-F1
#
_entry.id   AF-A0A1F9CNQ8-F1
#
_cell.length_a   1.000
_cell.length_b   1.000
_cell.length_c   1.000
_cell.angle_alpha   90.00
_cell.angle_beta   90.00
_cell.angle_gamma   90.00
#
_symmetry.space_group_name_H-M   'P 1'
#
loop_
_entity.id
_entity.type
_entity.pdbx_description
1 polymer ?
#
loop_
_entity_poly.entity_id
_entity_poly.type
_entity_poly.pdbx_seq_one_letter_code
_entity_poly.pdbx_strand_id
1 'polypeptide(L)'
;MAHLMGKARILAVDDEQFFRVLYEDLLGGEGYTVRAAENGSAAIEMLERETFDLVVMDVIMPGEDGVRTAERIKDRWPDVEILLVTSLRDVKVAVNAMQRGASDFLTKPIDPDELRAVVARLSERRAVTREHSRLLDENIFFLDSLGVYQRGLKILEKLDLDEVCDALLERLLIETSAQGGVLWLPVEDEPDRLTLHTARGLVAPEREPRDVSWSRHPLSDMFSRGEPFYETEHEDGLGEPTFNAFYLPLLDHGLPGLLVKVTDKVEGSQFGVGDLRKARILGPLAVMGVRNARAHRRVARRSLRDPQTRAYDIEFFKSYLEAEIHKSSRFRRSFALLDFRITNLTELSKSMGRVRLKQQVDDLASGIAESIREIDLVGRLQEDEFYVLLPETDYLGSLVLKRRIAEFVKYPSGRDPSPLEVVITSVSFPRDGQSMKQLLRTMKTRLLREQGNAAMRRGMETRSHWEMVYTLLMADERETDLEEGAFAHREVPLIRRGQFPEAFFSRLQRAILDEIERDPVTRGIAYLGLGELGGKDPLLAEPYPEGVPATRIFALGAAEEDAGMSLAIKNRWITPLTLSDEQIRGHRFALFLTEEMAYAFYARHAKGGLRAFHTADSGLVENLIFKLQKEYTLQFQL
;
A
#
# COMPACT_ATOMS: atom_id res chain seq x y z
N MET A 1 -33.88 39.77 -22.73
CA MET A 1 -33.50 41.19 -22.65
C MET A 1 -32.51 41.51 -23.78
N ALA A 2 -32.99 41.64 -25.02
CA ALA A 2 -32.13 41.77 -26.22
C ALA A 2 -32.19 43.18 -26.85
N HIS A 3 -32.45 44.23 -26.07
CA HIS A 3 -32.71 45.57 -26.61
C HIS A 3 -31.89 46.70 -25.98
N LEU A 4 -30.66 46.45 -25.53
CA LEU A 4 -29.76 47.52 -25.06
C LEU A 4 -28.28 47.17 -25.32
N MET A 5 -27.93 46.83 -26.56
CA MET A 5 -26.57 47.09 -27.07
C MET A 5 -26.72 48.26 -28.04
N GLY A 6 -26.14 49.42 -27.72
CA GLY A 6 -26.18 50.58 -28.61
C GLY A 6 -25.58 50.22 -29.98
N LYS A 7 -26.06 50.85 -31.06
CA LYS A 7 -25.45 50.67 -32.38
C LYS A 7 -23.99 51.18 -32.37
N ALA A 8 -23.24 50.82 -33.41
CA ALA A 8 -21.81 51.08 -33.57
C ALA A 8 -21.38 52.52 -33.25
N ARG A 9 -20.13 52.69 -32.79
CA ARG A 9 -19.49 53.98 -32.53
C ARG A 9 -18.82 54.49 -33.81
N ILE A 10 -19.21 55.68 -34.26
CA ILE A 10 -18.77 56.25 -35.53
C ILE A 10 -17.95 57.52 -35.26
N LEU A 11 -16.78 57.61 -35.88
CA LEU A 11 -15.97 58.83 -35.92
C LEU A 11 -16.17 59.51 -37.27
N ALA A 12 -16.82 60.66 -37.30
CA ALA A 12 -17.00 61.46 -38.51
C ALA A 12 -15.91 62.53 -38.60
N VAL A 13 -15.20 62.61 -39.72
CA VAL A 13 -14.06 63.50 -39.93
C VAL A 13 -14.29 64.32 -41.19
N ASP A 14 -14.46 65.62 -41.03
CA ASP A 14 -14.74 66.56 -42.12
C ASP A 14 -14.33 67.97 -41.66
N ASP A 15 -13.68 68.77 -42.51
CA ASP A 15 -13.23 70.12 -42.15
C ASP A 15 -14.39 71.12 -42.09
N GLU A 16 -15.47 70.86 -42.83
CA GLU A 16 -16.68 71.68 -42.82
C GLU A 16 -17.60 71.33 -41.65
N GLN A 17 -17.90 72.32 -40.80
CA GLN A 17 -18.80 72.14 -39.65
C GLN A 17 -20.19 71.63 -40.04
N PHE A 18 -20.69 72.01 -41.22
CA PHE A 18 -21.98 71.58 -41.73
C PHE A 18 -22.07 70.05 -41.87
N PHE A 19 -21.06 69.41 -42.47
CA PHE A 19 -21.04 67.96 -42.66
C PHE A 19 -20.88 67.21 -41.34
N ARG A 20 -20.07 67.74 -40.40
CA ARG A 20 -19.96 67.18 -39.04
C ARG A 20 -21.31 67.09 -38.33
N VAL A 21 -22.08 68.19 -38.34
CA VAL A 21 -23.44 68.23 -37.76
C VAL A 21 -24.39 67.30 -38.53
N LEU A 22 -24.28 67.26 -39.87
CA LEU A 22 -25.10 66.37 -40.69
C LEU A 22 -24.89 64.88 -40.35
N TYR A 23 -23.64 64.44 -40.17
CA TYR A 23 -23.34 63.06 -39.78
C TYR A 23 -23.86 62.74 -38.38
N GLU A 24 -23.68 63.66 -37.43
CA GLU A 24 -24.19 63.52 -36.06
C GLU A 24 -25.72 63.40 -36.04
N ASP A 25 -26.44 64.23 -36.80
CA ASP A 25 -27.91 64.19 -36.87
C ASP A 25 -28.43 62.94 -37.59
N LEU A 26 -27.91 62.65 -38.78
CA LEU A 26 -28.40 61.53 -39.60
C LEU A 26 -28.10 60.17 -38.96
N LEU A 27 -26.86 59.95 -38.53
CA LEU A 27 -26.45 58.66 -37.97
C LEU A 27 -26.83 58.58 -36.48
N GLY A 28 -26.82 59.69 -35.75
CA GLY A 28 -27.34 59.74 -34.38
C GLY A 28 -28.83 59.44 -34.31
N GLY A 29 -29.63 59.94 -35.26
CA GLY A 29 -31.06 59.64 -35.39
C GLY A 29 -31.37 58.16 -35.64
N GLU A 30 -30.43 57.43 -36.25
CA GLU A 30 -30.50 55.98 -36.42
C GLU A 30 -30.04 55.21 -35.18
N GLY A 31 -29.54 55.87 -34.13
CA GLY A 31 -29.10 55.27 -32.87
C GLY A 31 -27.62 54.90 -32.79
N TYR A 32 -26.79 55.36 -33.74
CA TYR A 32 -25.33 55.25 -33.66
C TYR A 32 -24.75 56.28 -32.68
N THR A 33 -23.63 55.95 -32.03
CA THR A 33 -22.89 56.92 -31.21
C THR A 33 -21.87 57.64 -32.08
N VAL A 34 -22.16 58.86 -32.51
CA VAL A 34 -21.30 59.63 -33.42
C VAL A 34 -20.43 60.61 -32.62
N ARG A 35 -19.17 60.72 -32.99
CA ARG A 35 -18.26 61.80 -32.58
C ARG A 35 -17.68 62.44 -33.83
N ALA A 36 -17.57 63.76 -33.84
CA ALA A 36 -16.98 64.47 -34.96
C ALA A 36 -15.57 65.01 -34.65
N ALA A 37 -14.69 64.95 -35.64
CA ALA A 37 -13.36 65.56 -35.64
C ALA A 37 -13.21 66.49 -36.85
N GLU A 38 -12.48 67.59 -36.68
CA GLU A 38 -12.33 68.62 -37.72
C GLU A 38 -11.16 68.37 -38.70
N ASN A 39 -10.28 67.41 -38.41
CA ASN A 39 -9.17 67.01 -39.27
C ASN A 39 -8.64 65.63 -38.86
N GLY A 40 -7.71 65.09 -39.65
CA GLY A 40 -7.12 63.76 -39.44
C GLY A 40 -6.32 63.64 -38.14
N SER A 41 -5.57 64.67 -37.77
CA SER A 41 -4.82 64.73 -36.51
C SER A 41 -5.73 64.62 -35.28
N ALA A 42 -6.83 65.38 -35.24
CA ALA A 42 -7.83 65.28 -34.18
C ALA A 42 -8.53 63.91 -34.16
N ALA A 43 -8.78 63.32 -35.34
CA ALA A 43 -9.36 61.98 -35.45
C ALA A 43 -8.43 60.90 -34.85
N ILE A 44 -7.12 60.98 -35.10
CA ILE A 44 -6.13 60.07 -34.54
C ILE A 44 -6.04 60.22 -33.01
N GLU A 45 -6.02 61.46 -32.50
CA GLU A 45 -6.03 61.72 -31.06
C GLU A 45 -7.28 61.13 -30.38
N MET A 46 -8.44 61.20 -31.04
CA MET A 46 -9.66 60.57 -30.54
C MET A 46 -9.58 59.03 -30.58
N LEU A 47 -9.00 58.43 -31.62
CA LEU A 47 -8.79 56.97 -31.73
C LEU A 47 -7.77 56.43 -30.71
N GLU A 48 -6.86 57.28 -30.21
CA GLU A 48 -5.95 56.92 -29.12
C GLU A 48 -6.64 56.92 -27.75
N ARG A 49 -7.66 57.77 -27.57
CA ARG A 49 -8.37 57.94 -26.29
C ARG A 49 -9.62 57.07 -26.18
N GLU A 50 -10.28 56.80 -27.30
CA GLU A 50 -11.57 56.12 -27.37
C GLU A 50 -11.61 55.12 -28.52
N THR A 51 -12.51 54.13 -28.44
CA THR A 51 -12.70 53.11 -29.47
C THR A 51 -13.82 53.47 -30.45
N PHE A 52 -13.56 53.25 -31.75
CA PHE A 52 -14.53 53.43 -32.83
C PHE A 52 -14.64 52.16 -33.69
N ASP A 53 -15.79 52.00 -34.33
CA ASP A 53 -16.12 50.84 -35.16
C ASP A 53 -16.00 51.17 -36.64
N LEU A 54 -16.37 52.41 -36.98
CA LEU A 54 -16.36 52.96 -38.33
C LEU A 54 -15.86 54.39 -38.28
N VAL A 55 -14.99 54.76 -39.23
CA VAL A 55 -14.58 56.14 -39.48
C VAL A 55 -15.21 56.58 -40.80
N VAL A 56 -15.95 57.69 -40.78
CA VAL A 56 -16.42 58.37 -41.99
C VAL A 56 -15.47 59.54 -42.23
N MET A 57 -14.71 59.55 -43.31
CA MET A 57 -13.59 60.45 -43.52
C MET A 57 -13.71 61.22 -44.83
N ASP A 58 -13.67 62.55 -44.79
CA ASP A 58 -13.51 63.35 -46.01
C ASP A 58 -12.12 63.14 -46.62
N VAL A 59 -12.07 62.99 -47.93
CA VAL A 59 -10.84 62.85 -48.71
C VAL A 59 -10.14 64.20 -48.89
N ILE A 60 -10.90 65.29 -49.08
CA ILE A 60 -10.32 66.61 -49.36
C ILE A 60 -10.48 67.49 -48.13
N MET A 61 -9.41 67.67 -47.37
CA MET A 61 -9.34 68.59 -46.25
C MET A 61 -8.14 69.54 -46.37
N PRO A 62 -8.22 70.80 -45.90
CA PRO A 62 -7.08 71.71 -45.86
C PRO A 62 -5.96 71.18 -44.95
N GLY A 63 -4.74 71.07 -45.50
CA GLY A 63 -3.53 70.74 -44.73
C GLY A 63 -3.21 69.25 -44.59
N GLU A 64 -4.22 68.38 -44.39
CA GLU A 64 -4.03 66.93 -44.26
C GLU A 64 -4.82 66.13 -45.31
N ASP A 65 -4.16 65.16 -45.95
CA ASP A 65 -4.77 64.26 -46.93
C ASP A 65 -5.59 63.17 -46.22
N GLY A 66 -6.90 63.11 -46.50
CA GLY A 66 -7.83 62.14 -45.91
C GLY A 66 -7.51 60.69 -46.26
N VAL A 67 -6.95 60.43 -47.45
CA VAL A 67 -6.52 59.08 -47.86
C VAL A 67 -5.30 58.64 -47.05
N ARG A 68 -4.32 59.52 -46.88
CA ARG A 68 -3.13 59.23 -46.06
C ARG A 68 -3.48 59.07 -44.58
N THR A 69 -4.50 59.78 -44.11
CA THR A 69 -5.02 59.63 -42.75
C THR A 69 -5.70 58.26 -42.59
N ALA A 70 -6.52 57.86 -43.56
CA ALA A 70 -7.14 56.54 -43.58
C ALA A 70 -6.10 55.40 -43.57
N GLU A 71 -5.02 55.52 -44.35
CA GLU A 71 -3.89 54.57 -44.32
C GLU A 71 -3.29 54.45 -42.91
N ARG A 72 -2.95 55.58 -42.28
CA ARG A 72 -2.39 55.60 -40.91
C ARG A 72 -3.33 54.98 -39.90
N ILE A 73 -4.64 55.23 -40.04
CA ILE A 73 -5.65 54.63 -39.17
C ILE A 73 -5.70 53.12 -39.41
N LYS A 74 -5.67 52.66 -40.65
CA LYS A 74 -5.72 51.23 -40.97
C LYS A 74 -4.46 50.47 -40.55
N ASP A 75 -3.28 51.10 -40.62
CA ASP A 75 -2.03 50.50 -40.16
C ASP A 75 -2.02 50.29 -38.63
N ARG A 76 -2.57 51.25 -37.88
CA ARG A 76 -2.56 51.22 -36.40
C ARG A 76 -3.79 50.55 -35.79
N TRP A 77 -4.93 50.64 -36.46
CA TRP A 77 -6.21 50.04 -36.11
C TRP A 77 -6.78 49.29 -37.33
N PRO A 78 -6.18 48.15 -37.73
CA PRO A 78 -6.55 47.38 -38.95
C PRO A 78 -8.01 46.92 -38.97
N ASP A 79 -8.58 46.92 -37.79
CA ASP A 79 -9.89 46.43 -37.44
C ASP A 79 -11.01 47.46 -37.64
N VAL A 80 -10.67 48.76 -37.73
CA VAL A 80 -11.63 49.84 -37.92
C VAL A 80 -12.07 49.88 -39.39
N GLU A 81 -13.37 49.97 -39.61
CA GLU A 81 -13.91 50.17 -40.96
C GLU A 81 -13.74 51.65 -41.37
N ILE A 82 -13.42 51.93 -42.63
CA ILE A 82 -13.22 53.31 -43.10
C ILE A 82 -14.10 53.57 -44.32
N LEU A 83 -15.05 54.48 -44.19
CA LEU A 83 -15.88 55.00 -45.27
C LEU A 83 -15.30 56.34 -45.73
N LEU A 84 -14.81 56.40 -46.96
CA LEU A 84 -14.35 57.66 -47.54
C LEU A 84 -15.51 58.45 -48.13
N VAL A 85 -15.55 59.75 -47.91
CA VAL A 85 -16.51 60.66 -48.53
C VAL A 85 -15.73 61.69 -49.35
N THR A 86 -16.11 61.94 -50.59
CA THR A 86 -15.32 62.83 -51.46
C THR A 86 -16.17 63.63 -52.43
N SER A 87 -15.75 64.84 -52.79
CA SER A 87 -16.32 65.63 -53.89
C SER A 87 -15.76 65.24 -55.27
N LEU A 88 -14.78 64.32 -55.33
CA LEU A 88 -14.15 63.86 -56.56
C LEU A 88 -15.04 62.87 -57.32
N ARG A 89 -15.26 63.11 -58.61
CA ARG A 89 -15.98 62.20 -59.53
C ARG A 89 -15.06 61.24 -60.29
N ASP A 90 -13.75 61.23 -60.00
CA ASP A 90 -12.78 60.39 -60.71
C ASP A 90 -12.66 59.00 -60.08
N VAL A 91 -13.15 58.00 -60.81
CA VAL A 91 -13.11 56.57 -60.46
C VAL A 91 -11.69 56.09 -60.15
N LYS A 92 -10.64 56.67 -60.76
CA LYS A 92 -9.25 56.24 -60.51
C LYS A 92 -8.79 56.57 -59.09
N VAL A 93 -9.25 57.68 -58.52
CA VAL A 93 -8.91 58.08 -57.15
C VAL A 93 -9.63 57.18 -56.14
N ALA A 94 -10.90 56.85 -56.40
CA ALA A 94 -11.67 55.91 -55.59
C ALA A 94 -11.05 54.50 -55.56
N VAL A 95 -10.61 53.99 -56.71
CA VAL A 95 -9.92 52.68 -56.79
C VAL A 95 -8.59 52.70 -56.02
N ASN A 96 -7.81 53.79 -56.13
CA ASN A 96 -6.56 53.94 -55.42
C ASN A 96 -6.78 54.01 -53.89
N ALA A 97 -7.84 54.67 -53.43
CA ALA A 97 -8.16 54.78 -52.02
C ALA A 97 -8.66 53.45 -51.42
N MET A 98 -9.41 52.64 -52.18
CA MET A 98 -9.79 51.28 -51.78
C MET A 98 -8.57 50.34 -51.67
N GLN A 99 -7.56 50.50 -52.52
CA GLN A 99 -6.29 49.75 -52.42
C GLN A 99 -5.47 50.11 -51.17
N ARG A 100 -5.78 51.24 -50.54
CA ARG A 100 -5.08 51.81 -49.38
C ARG A 100 -5.80 51.58 -48.05
N GLY A 101 -6.77 50.66 -48.02
CA GLY A 101 -7.40 50.18 -46.79
C GLY A 101 -8.75 50.80 -46.47
N ALA A 102 -9.32 51.62 -47.36
CA ALA A 102 -10.72 52.05 -47.27
C ALA A 102 -11.67 50.87 -47.52
N SER A 103 -12.74 50.83 -46.74
CA SER A 103 -13.76 49.79 -46.79
C SER A 103 -14.82 50.05 -47.84
N ASP A 104 -15.10 51.33 -48.11
CA ASP A 104 -16.01 51.80 -49.15
C ASP A 104 -15.82 53.31 -49.41
N PHE A 105 -16.53 53.86 -50.39
CA PHE A 105 -16.56 55.31 -50.64
C PHE A 105 -17.95 55.83 -51.04
N LEU A 106 -18.21 57.12 -50.77
CA LEU A 106 -19.38 57.87 -51.21
C LEU A 106 -18.97 59.22 -51.82
N THR A 107 -19.81 59.75 -52.71
CA THR A 107 -19.56 61.05 -53.36
C THR A 107 -20.47 62.15 -52.82
N LYS A 108 -19.95 63.37 -52.65
CA LYS A 108 -20.72 64.58 -52.32
C LYS A 108 -21.45 65.11 -53.59
N PRO A 109 -22.72 65.57 -53.52
CA PRO A 109 -23.58 65.66 -52.33
C PRO A 109 -24.04 64.28 -51.84
N ILE A 110 -24.03 64.10 -50.52
CA ILE A 110 -24.31 62.81 -49.87
C ILE A 110 -25.82 62.55 -49.89
N ASP A 111 -26.23 61.42 -50.47
CA ASP A 111 -27.60 60.92 -50.32
C ASP A 111 -27.77 60.29 -48.92
N PRO A 112 -28.69 60.81 -48.07
CA PRO A 112 -28.90 60.27 -46.73
C PRO A 112 -29.28 58.78 -46.69
N ASP A 113 -29.98 58.27 -47.69
CA ASP A 113 -30.38 56.86 -47.74
C ASP A 113 -29.21 55.96 -48.15
N GLU A 114 -28.37 56.44 -49.06
CA GLU A 114 -27.14 55.74 -49.47
C GLU A 114 -26.12 55.69 -48.32
N LEU A 115 -25.92 56.81 -47.61
CA LEU A 115 -25.05 56.86 -46.42
C LEU A 115 -25.52 55.87 -45.35
N ARG A 116 -26.82 55.84 -45.06
CA ARG A 116 -27.39 54.92 -44.07
C ARG A 116 -27.19 53.46 -44.47
N ALA A 117 -27.42 53.13 -45.74
CA ALA A 117 -27.24 51.77 -46.24
C ALA A 117 -25.78 51.28 -46.14
N VAL A 118 -24.81 52.13 -46.54
CA VAL A 118 -23.38 51.78 -46.49
C VAL A 118 -22.89 51.69 -45.04
N VAL A 119 -23.25 52.65 -44.19
CA VAL A 119 -22.88 52.62 -42.75
C VAL A 119 -23.47 51.39 -42.05
N ALA A 120 -24.72 51.02 -42.34
CA ALA A 120 -25.34 49.82 -41.78
C ALA A 120 -24.59 48.55 -42.18
N ARG A 121 -24.27 48.39 -43.47
CA ARG A 121 -23.51 47.24 -43.99
C ARG A 121 -22.13 47.12 -43.36
N LEU A 122 -21.38 48.23 -43.27
CA LEU A 122 -20.04 48.22 -42.68
C LEU A 122 -20.09 47.94 -41.17
N SER A 123 -21.07 48.51 -40.46
CA SER A 123 -21.27 48.24 -39.02
C SER A 123 -21.63 46.78 -38.75
N GLU A 124 -22.49 46.17 -39.58
CA GLU A 124 -22.85 44.75 -39.48
C GLU A 124 -21.65 43.85 -39.73
N ARG A 125 -20.84 44.14 -40.77
CA ARG A 125 -19.60 43.41 -41.04
C ARG A 125 -18.66 43.44 -39.83
N ARG A 126 -18.47 44.61 -39.22
CA ARG A 126 -17.64 44.77 -38.02
C ARG A 126 -18.18 43.99 -36.83
N ALA A 127 -19.49 43.99 -36.64
CA ALA A 127 -20.14 43.24 -35.57
C ALA A 127 -19.93 41.72 -35.73
N VAL A 128 -20.09 41.19 -36.95
CA VAL A 128 -19.86 39.76 -37.25
C VAL A 128 -18.41 39.37 -37.02
N THR A 129 -17.44 40.17 -37.47
CA THR A 129 -16.01 39.88 -37.26
C THR A 129 -15.65 39.84 -35.77
N ARG A 130 -16.14 40.80 -34.98
CA ARG A 130 -15.93 40.80 -33.53
C ARG A 130 -16.53 39.59 -32.85
N GLU A 131 -17.76 39.24 -33.22
CA GLU A 131 -18.46 38.09 -32.66
C GLU A 131 -17.75 36.78 -33.02
N HIS A 132 -17.26 36.65 -34.25
CA HIS A 132 -16.48 35.49 -34.68
C HIS A 132 -15.17 35.36 -33.88
N SER A 133 -14.41 36.44 -33.71
CA SER A 133 -13.19 36.43 -32.89
C SER A 133 -13.51 36.07 -31.43
N ARG A 134 -14.58 36.64 -30.86
CA ARG A 134 -15.05 36.30 -29.50
C ARG A 134 -15.38 34.81 -29.35
N LEU A 135 -16.11 34.24 -30.31
CA LEU A 135 -16.48 32.82 -30.31
C LEU A 135 -15.27 31.90 -30.51
N LEU A 136 -14.26 32.31 -31.30
CA LEU A 136 -13.01 31.58 -31.43
C LEU A 136 -12.24 31.56 -30.11
N ASP A 137 -12.12 32.71 -29.44
CA ASP A 137 -11.49 32.81 -28.14
C ASP A 137 -12.21 31.96 -27.09
N GLU A 138 -13.55 31.96 -27.08
CA GLU A 138 -14.36 31.09 -26.23
C GLU A 138 -14.14 29.60 -26.54
N ASN A 139 -14.09 29.21 -27.81
CA ASN A 139 -13.83 27.83 -28.21
C ASN A 139 -12.44 27.35 -27.80
N ILE A 140 -11.40 28.14 -28.06
CA ILE A 140 -10.03 27.84 -27.63
C ILE A 140 -10.00 27.71 -26.12
N PHE A 141 -10.69 28.60 -25.41
CA PHE A 141 -10.82 28.54 -23.96
C PHE A 141 -11.53 27.26 -23.46
N PHE A 142 -12.61 26.83 -24.10
CA PHE A 142 -13.30 25.57 -23.75
C PHE A 142 -12.42 24.36 -24.01
N LEU A 143 -11.71 24.33 -25.15
CA LEU A 143 -10.80 23.24 -25.50
C LEU A 143 -9.66 23.10 -24.49
N ASP A 144 -9.06 24.21 -24.05
CA ASP A 144 -8.03 24.21 -22.99
C ASP A 144 -8.58 23.63 -21.69
N SER A 145 -9.74 24.12 -21.24
CA SER A 145 -10.39 23.65 -20.00
C SER A 145 -10.74 22.15 -20.02
N LEU A 146 -11.25 21.66 -21.15
CA LEU A 146 -11.54 20.23 -21.34
C LEU A 146 -10.27 19.38 -21.33
N GLY A 147 -9.19 19.88 -21.97
CA GLY A 147 -7.89 19.22 -21.95
C GLY A 147 -7.34 19.05 -20.54
N VAL A 148 -7.40 20.11 -19.73
CA VAL A 148 -6.99 20.06 -18.31
C VAL A 148 -7.83 19.06 -17.53
N TYR A 149 -9.16 19.09 -17.71
CA TYR A 149 -10.06 18.16 -17.03
C TYR A 149 -9.76 16.70 -17.38
N GLN A 150 -9.64 16.36 -18.67
CA GLN A 150 -9.35 14.99 -19.13
C GLN A 150 -8.00 14.48 -18.61
N ARG A 151 -6.97 15.33 -18.60
CA ARG A 151 -5.66 14.97 -18.03
C ARG A 151 -5.72 14.84 -16.51
N GLY A 152 -6.53 15.66 -15.85
CA GLY A 152 -6.80 15.61 -14.42
C GLY A 152 -7.50 14.32 -13.96
N LEU A 153 -8.37 13.73 -14.78
CA LEU A 153 -9.06 12.47 -14.46
C LEU A 153 -8.09 11.32 -14.15
N LYS A 154 -6.89 11.33 -14.74
CA LYS A 154 -5.84 10.31 -14.47
C LYS A 154 -5.37 10.31 -13.01
N ILE A 155 -5.57 11.40 -12.26
CA ILE A 155 -5.28 11.45 -10.82
C ILE A 155 -6.19 10.48 -10.06
N LEU A 156 -7.44 10.29 -10.51
CA LEU A 156 -8.43 9.44 -9.87
C LEU A 156 -8.17 7.94 -10.05
N GLU A 157 -7.35 7.57 -11.03
CA GLU A 157 -6.98 6.18 -11.30
C GLU A 157 -5.99 5.64 -10.26
N LYS A 158 -5.35 6.52 -9.50
CA LYS A 158 -4.34 6.18 -8.50
C LYS A 158 -4.98 5.85 -7.16
N LEU A 159 -4.53 4.76 -6.52
CA LEU A 159 -5.06 4.28 -5.25
C LEU A 159 -4.10 4.51 -4.06
N ASP A 160 -2.84 4.85 -4.35
CA ASP A 160 -1.85 5.21 -3.35
C ASP A 160 -1.86 6.73 -3.10
N LEU A 161 -1.70 7.13 -1.83
CA LEU A 161 -1.80 8.54 -1.44
C LEU A 161 -0.63 9.37 -1.97
N ASP A 162 0.58 8.83 -1.90
CA ASP A 162 1.79 9.53 -2.29
C ASP A 162 1.78 9.71 -3.82
N GLU A 163 1.39 8.66 -4.55
CA GLU A 163 1.23 8.73 -6.01
C GLU A 163 0.18 9.75 -6.48
N VAL A 164 -0.93 9.90 -5.74
CA VAL A 164 -1.98 10.89 -6.02
C VAL A 164 -1.45 12.31 -5.82
N CYS A 165 -0.77 12.55 -4.69
CA CYS A 165 -0.21 13.86 -4.36
C CYS A 165 0.88 14.29 -5.35
N ASP A 166 1.76 13.36 -5.73
CA ASP A 166 2.80 13.63 -6.73
C ASP A 166 2.21 13.90 -8.11
N ALA A 167 1.19 13.13 -8.52
CA ALA A 167 0.51 13.36 -9.80
C ALA A 167 -0.24 14.70 -9.83
N LEU A 168 -0.83 15.11 -8.71
CA LEU A 168 -1.46 16.42 -8.59
C LEU A 168 -0.45 17.54 -8.77
N LEU A 169 0.64 17.52 -7.99
CA LEU A 169 1.68 18.55 -8.07
C LEU A 169 2.27 18.61 -9.47
N GLU A 170 2.69 17.47 -10.03
CA GLU A 170 3.22 17.40 -11.40
C GLU A 170 2.25 17.99 -12.42
N ARG A 171 0.96 17.67 -12.31
CA ARG A 171 -0.05 18.21 -13.23
C ARG A 171 -0.22 19.71 -13.04
N LEU A 172 -0.32 20.21 -11.81
CA LEU A 172 -0.42 21.64 -11.54
C LEU A 172 0.76 22.40 -12.12
N LEU A 173 1.98 21.90 -11.95
CA LEU A 173 3.20 22.52 -12.49
C LEU A 173 3.17 22.58 -14.02
N ILE A 174 2.82 21.47 -14.68
CA ILE A 174 2.76 21.43 -16.16
C ILE A 174 1.68 22.37 -16.70
N GLU A 175 0.46 22.31 -16.16
CA GLU A 175 -0.68 23.05 -16.71
C GLU A 175 -0.59 24.57 -16.47
N THR A 176 0.07 24.99 -15.39
CA THR A 176 0.29 26.41 -15.03
C THR A 176 1.66 26.94 -15.46
N SER A 177 2.49 26.09 -16.07
CA SER A 177 3.87 26.42 -16.42
C SER A 177 4.67 26.94 -15.22
N ALA A 178 4.48 26.30 -14.07
CA ALA A 178 5.21 26.59 -12.85
C ALA A 178 6.41 25.65 -12.69
N GLN A 179 7.44 26.15 -12.01
CA GLN A 179 8.68 25.42 -11.77
C GLN A 179 8.76 24.89 -10.35
N GLY A 180 7.94 25.37 -9.41
CA GLY A 180 7.95 24.95 -8.02
C GLY A 180 6.56 24.73 -7.43
N GLY A 181 6.40 23.73 -6.58
CA GLY A 181 5.16 23.51 -5.85
C GLY A 181 5.33 22.63 -4.61
N VAL A 182 4.54 22.93 -3.59
CA VAL A 182 4.52 22.23 -2.31
C VAL A 182 3.10 21.94 -1.87
N LEU A 183 2.93 20.81 -1.18
CA LEU A 183 1.63 20.27 -0.83
C LEU A 183 1.60 19.85 0.63
N TRP A 184 0.57 20.30 1.35
CA TRP A 184 0.27 19.89 2.71
C TRP A 184 -1.03 19.07 2.77
N LEU A 185 -1.03 18.07 3.63
CA LEU A 185 -2.19 17.23 3.93
C LEU A 185 -2.60 17.36 5.40
N PRO A 186 -3.90 17.35 5.73
CA PRO A 186 -4.37 17.33 7.11
C PRO A 186 -3.96 16.02 7.79
N VAL A 187 -3.55 16.12 9.06
CA VAL A 187 -3.21 15.00 9.93
C VAL A 187 -4.47 14.20 10.26
N GLU A 188 -4.32 12.88 10.34
CA GLU A 188 -5.40 11.97 10.73
C GLU A 188 -5.91 12.36 12.14
N ASP A 189 -7.23 12.49 12.31
CA ASP A 189 -7.91 12.93 13.54
C ASP A 189 -7.68 14.40 14.01
N GLU A 190 -6.82 15.18 13.33
CA GLU A 190 -6.57 16.61 13.59
C GLU A 190 -6.65 17.44 12.29
N PRO A 191 -7.84 17.67 11.70
CA PRO A 191 -7.97 18.31 10.38
C PRO A 191 -7.50 19.77 10.33
N ASP A 192 -7.41 20.46 11.47
CA ASP A 192 -6.85 21.82 11.53
C ASP A 192 -5.33 21.84 11.31
N ARG A 193 -4.63 20.73 11.55
CA ARG A 193 -3.17 20.66 11.41
C ARG A 193 -2.82 19.99 10.09
N LEU A 194 -2.15 20.72 9.20
CA LEU A 194 -1.68 20.22 7.91
C LEU A 194 -0.16 20.05 7.94
N THR A 195 0.33 18.88 7.56
CA THR A 195 1.75 18.56 7.46
C THR A 195 2.23 18.61 6.02
N LEU A 196 3.42 19.16 5.79
CA LEU A 196 4.09 19.16 4.50
C LEU A 196 4.30 17.71 4.08
N HIS A 197 3.73 17.34 2.94
CA HIS A 197 3.68 15.96 2.48
C HIS A 197 4.62 15.71 1.30
N THR A 198 4.60 16.59 0.29
CA THR A 198 5.48 16.48 -0.88
C THR A 198 5.83 17.87 -1.43
N ALA A 199 6.98 17.96 -2.08
CA ALA A 199 7.53 19.15 -2.70
C ALA A 199 8.13 18.75 -4.06
N ARG A 200 7.92 19.56 -5.08
CA ARG A 200 8.46 19.33 -6.43
C ARG A 200 9.00 20.59 -7.05
N GLY A 201 10.07 20.42 -7.82
CA GLY A 201 10.65 21.48 -8.65
C GLY A 201 11.56 22.44 -7.88
N LEU A 202 11.64 23.69 -8.33
CA LEU A 202 12.46 24.77 -7.77
C LEU A 202 11.89 25.34 -6.47
N VAL A 203 11.61 24.49 -5.49
CA VAL A 203 11.25 24.93 -4.13
C VAL A 203 12.28 24.37 -3.16
N ALA A 204 12.69 25.18 -2.17
CA ALA A 204 13.52 24.73 -1.06
C ALA A 204 12.61 24.23 0.07
N PRO A 205 12.37 22.91 0.22
CA PRO A 205 11.38 22.40 1.17
C PRO A 205 11.74 22.72 2.61
N GLU A 206 13.02 22.99 2.91
CA GLU A 206 13.49 23.35 4.24
C GLU A 206 13.08 24.78 4.65
N ARG A 207 12.71 25.63 3.69
CA ARG A 207 12.22 26.99 3.94
C ARG A 207 10.71 27.06 4.16
N GLU A 208 10.00 26.00 3.77
CA GLU A 208 8.56 25.89 3.93
C GLU A 208 8.20 25.34 5.32
N PRO A 209 7.09 25.79 5.93
CA PRO A 209 6.66 25.31 7.23
C PRO A 209 6.30 23.82 7.14
N ARG A 210 6.87 23.01 8.05
CA ARG A 210 6.52 21.58 8.16
C ARG A 210 5.07 21.36 8.56
N ASP A 211 4.53 22.21 9.44
CA ASP A 211 3.17 22.16 9.92
C ASP A 211 2.50 23.52 9.71
N VAL A 212 1.27 23.51 9.19
CA VAL A 212 0.42 24.68 8.98
C VAL A 212 -0.90 24.46 9.72
N SER A 213 -1.31 25.38 10.58
CA SER A 213 -2.65 25.35 11.21
C SER A 213 -3.62 26.12 10.33
N TRP A 214 -4.68 25.46 9.85
CA TRP A 214 -5.65 26.05 8.94
C TRP A 214 -6.39 27.25 9.53
N SER A 215 -6.89 27.13 10.76
CA SER A 215 -7.65 28.19 11.46
C SER A 215 -6.78 29.33 11.98
N ARG A 216 -5.50 29.07 12.28
CA ARG A 216 -4.58 30.07 12.84
C ARG A 216 -3.65 30.69 11.81
N HIS A 217 -3.70 30.24 10.56
CA HIS A 217 -2.89 30.82 9.49
C HIS A 217 -3.31 32.28 9.22
N PRO A 218 -2.37 33.20 8.92
CA PRO A 218 -2.72 34.58 8.54
C PRO A 218 -3.70 34.66 7.35
N LEU A 219 -3.68 33.65 6.47
CA LEU A 219 -4.56 33.55 5.30
C LEU A 219 -5.78 32.62 5.53
N SER A 220 -6.16 32.34 6.78
CA SER A 220 -7.25 31.40 7.10
C SER A 220 -8.60 31.76 6.45
N ASP A 221 -8.92 33.06 6.38
CA ASP A 221 -10.13 33.55 5.71
C ASP A 221 -10.15 33.20 4.22
N MET A 222 -8.99 33.21 3.56
CA MET A 222 -8.87 32.84 2.16
C MET A 222 -8.90 31.32 1.99
N PHE A 223 -8.25 30.58 2.88
CA PHE A 223 -8.30 29.12 2.89
C PHE A 223 -9.73 28.60 3.01
N SER A 224 -10.51 29.20 3.91
CA SER A 224 -11.90 28.82 4.17
C SER A 224 -12.85 29.06 2.99
N ARG A 225 -12.45 29.85 1.99
CA ARG A 225 -13.21 30.02 0.74
C ARG A 225 -13.06 28.83 -0.21
N GLY A 226 -11.98 28.05 -0.10
CA GLY A 226 -11.72 26.89 -0.95
C GLY A 226 -11.47 27.22 -2.42
N GLU A 227 -11.11 28.47 -2.72
CA GLU A 227 -10.84 28.95 -4.08
C GLU A 227 -9.36 29.36 -4.19
N PRO A 228 -8.68 29.08 -5.33
CA PRO A 228 -7.32 29.51 -5.52
C PRO A 228 -7.17 31.04 -5.52
N PHE A 229 -6.05 31.52 -4.99
CA PHE A 229 -5.75 32.94 -4.87
C PHE A 229 -4.24 33.21 -4.91
N TYR A 230 -3.85 34.38 -5.40
CA TYR A 230 -2.44 34.76 -5.47
C TYR A 230 -1.87 35.06 -4.08
N GLU A 231 -0.62 34.66 -3.87
CA GLU A 231 0.19 35.17 -2.77
C GLU A 231 0.64 36.58 -3.15
N THR A 232 0.20 37.59 -2.40
CA THR A 232 0.66 38.97 -2.58
C THR A 232 1.86 39.22 -1.67
N GLU A 233 3.05 39.36 -2.24
CA GLU A 233 4.20 39.91 -1.52
C GLU A 233 3.98 41.42 -1.29
N HIS A 234 3.98 41.84 -0.02
CA HIS A 234 4.12 43.25 0.33
C HIS A 234 5.60 43.54 0.57
N GLU A 235 6.33 43.92 -0.48
CA GLU A 235 7.58 44.66 -0.28
C GLU A 235 7.24 46.16 -0.21
N ASP A 236 7.22 46.68 1.03
CA ASP A 236 7.35 48.10 1.39
C ASP A 236 6.30 49.11 0.88
N GLY A 237 5.12 48.68 0.41
CA GLY A 237 3.95 49.56 0.22
C GLY A 237 4.10 50.65 -0.85
N LEU A 238 5.14 50.58 -1.69
CA LEU A 238 5.46 51.54 -2.75
C LEU A 238 5.62 50.89 -4.14
N GLY A 239 5.45 49.56 -4.25
CA GLY A 239 5.55 48.80 -5.51
C GLY A 239 4.21 48.24 -6.02
N GLU A 240 4.14 47.95 -7.31
CA GLU A 240 3.02 47.19 -7.90
C GLU A 240 3.03 45.73 -7.38
N PRO A 241 1.85 45.14 -7.11
CA PRO A 241 1.77 43.77 -6.59
C PRO A 241 2.33 42.75 -7.59
N THR A 242 3.24 41.88 -7.12
CA THR A 242 3.79 40.76 -7.88
C THR A 242 3.02 39.48 -7.56
N PHE A 243 2.71 38.68 -8.61
CA PHE A 243 1.97 37.42 -8.48
C PHE A 243 2.87 36.23 -8.83
N ASN A 244 3.94 36.06 -8.04
CA ASN A 244 4.97 35.04 -8.25
C ASN A 244 4.61 33.67 -7.67
N ALA A 245 3.53 33.60 -6.90
CA ALA A 245 3.00 32.37 -6.33
C ALA A 245 1.47 32.45 -6.15
N PHE A 246 0.83 31.29 -6.04
CA PHE A 246 -0.57 31.20 -5.66
C PHE A 246 -0.82 30.00 -4.75
N TYR A 247 -1.83 30.13 -3.91
CA TYR A 247 -2.35 29.06 -3.07
C TYR A 247 -3.59 28.44 -3.71
N LEU A 248 -3.73 27.13 -3.56
CA LEU A 248 -4.92 26.35 -3.87
C LEU A 248 -5.37 25.64 -2.58
N PRO A 249 -6.22 26.30 -1.76
CA PRO A 249 -6.85 25.66 -0.63
C PRO A 249 -8.01 24.79 -1.11
N LEU A 250 -8.07 23.56 -0.62
CA LEU A 250 -9.07 22.59 -1.04
C LEU A 250 -9.77 21.99 0.17
N LEU A 251 -11.10 22.06 0.13
CA LEU A 251 -11.98 21.62 1.20
C LEU A 251 -12.56 20.24 0.87
N ASP A 252 -12.66 19.37 1.87
CA ASP A 252 -13.42 18.12 1.83
C ASP A 252 -14.63 18.24 2.77
N HIS A 253 -15.84 18.27 2.21
CA HIS A 253 -17.08 18.47 2.97
C HIS A 253 -17.07 19.66 3.96
N GLY A 254 -16.40 20.76 3.57
CA GLY A 254 -16.29 21.98 4.38
C GLY A 254 -15.18 21.97 5.43
N LEU A 255 -14.40 20.89 5.52
CA LEU A 255 -13.20 20.79 6.35
C LEU A 255 -11.92 20.91 5.50
N PRO A 256 -10.77 21.26 6.10
CA PRO A 256 -9.49 21.25 5.40
C PRO A 256 -9.21 19.89 4.76
N GLY A 257 -9.08 19.85 3.44
CA GLY A 257 -8.77 18.63 2.69
C GLY A 257 -7.32 18.57 2.24
N LEU A 258 -6.81 19.68 1.73
CA LEU A 258 -5.50 19.80 1.07
C LEU A 258 -5.14 21.28 0.94
N LEU A 259 -3.86 21.61 1.06
CA LEU A 259 -3.34 22.93 0.70
C LEU A 259 -2.17 22.75 -0.27
N VAL A 260 -2.19 23.48 -1.38
CA VAL A 260 -1.07 23.51 -2.32
C VAL A 260 -0.60 24.96 -2.47
N LYS A 261 0.71 25.16 -2.51
CA LYS A 261 1.33 26.42 -2.97
C LYS A 261 2.10 26.11 -4.24
N VAL A 262 1.91 26.93 -5.26
CA VAL A 262 2.61 26.84 -6.55
C VAL A 262 3.39 28.13 -6.73
N THR A 263 4.64 28.03 -7.13
CA THR A 263 5.61 29.12 -7.18
C THR A 263 6.43 29.08 -8.47
N ASP A 264 7.14 30.18 -8.74
CA ASP A 264 8.19 30.26 -9.75
C ASP A 264 7.69 29.90 -11.15
N LYS A 265 6.93 30.80 -11.78
CA LYS A 265 6.47 30.60 -13.15
C LYS A 265 7.66 30.65 -14.12
N VAL A 266 7.59 29.81 -15.16
CA VAL A 266 8.61 29.73 -16.20
C VAL A 266 8.85 31.13 -16.82
N GLU A 267 10.13 31.41 -17.13
CA GLU A 267 10.62 32.67 -17.73
C GLU A 267 10.45 33.93 -16.86
N GLY A 268 10.18 33.78 -15.56
CA GLY A 268 10.00 34.94 -14.65
C GLY A 268 8.71 35.73 -14.91
N SER A 269 7.75 35.11 -15.59
CA SER A 269 6.42 35.68 -15.82
C SER A 269 5.54 35.61 -14.56
N GLN A 270 4.46 36.37 -14.51
CA GLN A 270 3.51 36.33 -13.38
C GLN A 270 2.37 35.32 -13.62
N PHE A 271 1.84 34.74 -12.54
CA PHE A 271 0.64 33.91 -12.63
C PHE A 271 -0.57 34.77 -13.03
N GLY A 272 -1.39 34.23 -13.93
CA GLY A 272 -2.57 34.90 -14.47
C GLY A 272 -3.87 34.18 -14.14
N VAL A 273 -4.99 34.81 -14.50
CA VAL A 273 -6.34 34.28 -14.23
C VAL A 273 -6.56 32.91 -14.87
N GLY A 274 -5.88 32.64 -15.99
CA GLY A 274 -5.87 31.31 -16.63
C GLY A 274 -5.29 30.22 -15.72
N ASP A 275 -4.22 30.51 -14.98
CA ASP A 275 -3.54 29.53 -14.13
C ASP A 275 -4.41 29.14 -12.94
N LEU A 276 -5.02 30.11 -12.26
CA LEU A 276 -5.97 29.86 -11.16
C LEU A 276 -7.17 29.06 -11.64
N ARG A 277 -7.63 29.33 -12.86
CA ARG A 277 -8.76 28.59 -13.46
C ARG A 277 -8.41 27.12 -13.69
N LYS A 278 -7.20 26.83 -14.20
CA LYS A 278 -6.70 25.46 -14.37
C LYS A 278 -6.55 24.76 -13.02
N ALA A 279 -6.00 25.46 -12.02
CA ALA A 279 -5.89 24.96 -10.64
C ALA A 279 -7.27 24.64 -10.04
N ARG A 280 -8.28 25.48 -10.29
CA ARG A 280 -9.66 25.25 -9.86
C ARG A 280 -10.32 24.04 -10.51
N ILE A 281 -9.95 23.69 -11.74
CA ILE A 281 -10.42 22.45 -12.40
C ILE A 281 -9.78 21.22 -11.77
N LEU A 282 -8.46 21.27 -11.52
CA LEU A 282 -7.70 20.14 -10.97
C LEU A 282 -7.99 19.87 -9.49
N GLY A 283 -8.23 20.92 -8.71
CA GLY A 283 -8.35 20.85 -7.26
C GLY A 283 -9.42 19.88 -6.75
N PRO A 284 -10.68 19.96 -7.20
CA PRO A 284 -11.73 19.03 -6.80
C PRO A 284 -11.43 17.56 -7.15
N LEU A 285 -10.81 17.32 -8.32
CA LEU A 285 -10.36 15.98 -8.72
C LEU A 285 -9.31 15.45 -7.74
N ALA A 286 -8.41 16.32 -7.28
CA ALA A 286 -7.38 15.97 -6.32
C ALA A 286 -7.94 15.61 -4.94
N VAL A 287 -8.89 16.40 -4.41
CA VAL A 287 -9.59 16.08 -3.14
C VAL A 287 -10.25 14.71 -3.24
N MET A 288 -10.92 14.45 -4.36
CA MET A 288 -11.58 13.17 -4.59
C MET A 288 -10.57 12.01 -4.69
N GLY A 289 -9.44 12.21 -5.37
CA GLY A 289 -8.35 11.24 -5.45
C GLY A 289 -7.75 10.93 -4.07
N VAL A 290 -7.44 11.96 -3.27
CA VAL A 290 -6.93 11.81 -1.90
C VAL A 290 -7.95 11.08 -1.01
N ARG A 291 -9.22 11.43 -1.12
CA ARG A 291 -10.30 10.76 -0.38
C ARG A 291 -10.42 9.29 -0.77
N ASN A 292 -10.33 8.97 -2.06
CA ASN A 292 -10.36 7.60 -2.56
C ASN A 292 -9.14 6.81 -2.08
N ALA A 293 -7.93 7.36 -2.17
CA ALA A 293 -6.71 6.74 -1.66
C ALA A 293 -6.79 6.52 -0.14
N ARG A 294 -7.28 7.50 0.64
CA ARG A 294 -7.51 7.35 2.09
C ARG A 294 -8.61 6.34 2.41
N ALA A 295 -9.67 6.25 1.62
CA ALA A 295 -10.73 5.25 1.78
C ALA A 295 -10.20 3.85 1.47
N HIS A 296 -9.46 3.68 0.37
CA HIS A 296 -8.78 2.45 0.02
C HIS A 296 -7.79 2.03 1.12
N ARG A 297 -6.96 2.97 1.60
CA ARG A 297 -6.06 2.75 2.74
C ARG A 297 -6.82 2.42 4.02
N ARG A 298 -7.99 3.00 4.29
CA ARG A 298 -8.83 2.64 5.46
C ARG A 298 -9.47 1.26 5.34
N VAL A 299 -9.88 0.85 4.14
CA VAL A 299 -10.35 -0.51 3.86
C VAL A 299 -9.20 -1.51 4.03
N ALA A 300 -8.02 -1.20 3.49
CA ALA A 300 -6.81 -1.99 3.71
C ALA A 300 -6.39 -2.02 5.20
N ARG A 301 -6.42 -0.87 5.91
CA ARG A 301 -6.03 -0.75 7.33
C ARG A 301 -7.04 -1.34 8.31
N ARG A 302 -8.35 -1.29 8.04
CA ARG A 302 -9.38 -1.97 8.86
C ARG A 302 -9.27 -3.50 8.81
N SER A 303 -8.43 -4.05 7.94
CA SER A 303 -8.25 -5.50 7.80
C SER A 303 -6.76 -5.88 7.83
N LEU A 304 -5.95 -5.28 8.71
CA LEU A 304 -4.59 -5.76 8.97
C LEU A 304 -4.50 -6.63 10.23
N ARG A 305 -5.38 -6.43 11.21
CA ARG A 305 -5.43 -7.19 12.45
C ARG A 305 -6.88 -7.25 12.94
N ASP A 306 -7.38 -8.46 13.19
CA ASP A 306 -8.71 -8.67 13.73
C ASP A 306 -8.76 -8.14 15.19
N PRO A 307 -9.69 -7.23 15.53
CA PRO A 307 -9.74 -6.61 16.86
C PRO A 307 -10.06 -7.58 18.00
N GLN A 308 -10.75 -8.69 17.70
CA GLN A 308 -11.15 -9.69 18.69
C GLN A 308 -10.04 -10.72 18.89
N THR A 309 -9.47 -11.23 17.80
CA THR A 309 -8.51 -12.33 17.84
C THR A 309 -7.05 -11.89 17.84
N ARG A 310 -6.78 -10.60 17.59
CA ARG A 310 -5.43 -10.03 17.42
C ARG A 310 -4.61 -10.67 16.29
N ALA A 311 -5.20 -11.53 15.47
CA ALA A 311 -4.54 -12.15 14.33
C ALA A 311 -4.41 -11.16 13.18
N TYR A 312 -3.25 -11.14 12.54
CA TYR A 312 -3.00 -10.31 11.37
C TYR A 312 -3.64 -10.92 10.12
N ASP A 313 -3.96 -10.06 9.15
CA ASP A 313 -4.35 -10.49 7.82
C ASP A 313 -3.19 -11.20 7.10
N ILE A 314 -3.55 -12.09 6.18
CA ILE A 314 -2.58 -12.90 5.47
C ILE A 314 -1.58 -12.08 4.66
N GLU A 315 -1.98 -10.95 4.05
CA GLU A 315 -1.05 -10.18 3.23
C GLU A 315 0.02 -9.52 4.10
N PHE A 316 -0.36 -9.00 5.27
CA PHE A 316 0.61 -8.53 6.27
C PHE A 316 1.54 -9.65 6.74
N PHE A 317 0.96 -10.81 7.06
CA PHE A 317 1.72 -11.97 7.53
C PHE A 317 2.77 -12.41 6.49
N LYS A 318 2.40 -12.48 5.21
CA LYS A 318 3.31 -12.81 4.11
C LYS A 318 4.43 -11.79 3.98
N SER A 319 4.12 -10.49 3.95
CA SER A 319 5.14 -9.44 3.86
C SER A 319 6.12 -9.49 5.03
N TYR A 320 5.63 -9.72 6.26
CA TYR A 320 6.50 -9.86 7.41
C TYR A 320 7.38 -11.11 7.32
N LEU A 321 6.82 -12.27 6.95
CA LEU A 321 7.58 -13.51 6.81
C LEU A 321 8.65 -13.40 5.71
N GLU A 322 8.41 -12.69 4.61
CA GLU A 322 9.46 -12.37 3.62
C GLU A 322 10.58 -11.52 4.23
N ALA A 323 10.24 -10.46 4.96
CA ALA A 323 11.22 -9.64 5.66
C ALA A 323 12.04 -10.44 6.69
N GLU A 324 11.38 -11.33 7.43
CA GLU A 324 12.03 -12.20 8.43
C GLU A 324 12.97 -13.23 7.78
N ILE A 325 12.63 -13.76 6.60
CA ILE A 325 13.54 -14.59 5.79
C ILE A 325 14.81 -13.82 5.41
N HIS A 326 14.66 -12.61 4.87
CA HIS A 326 15.81 -11.78 4.49
C HIS A 326 16.69 -11.44 5.70
N LYS A 327 16.07 -11.07 6.82
CA LYS A 327 16.74 -10.75 8.08
C LYS A 327 17.47 -11.98 8.64
N SER A 328 16.79 -13.11 8.76
CA SER A 328 17.36 -14.34 9.30
C SER A 328 18.47 -14.90 8.42
N SER A 329 18.35 -14.80 7.09
CA SER A 329 19.43 -15.16 6.16
C SER A 329 20.67 -14.27 6.36
N ARG A 330 20.50 -12.95 6.54
CA ARG A 330 21.61 -12.00 6.72
C ARG A 330 22.33 -12.20 8.04
N PHE A 331 21.59 -12.45 9.13
CA PHE A 331 22.14 -12.56 10.48
C PHE A 331 22.41 -14.00 10.93
N ARG A 332 22.22 -15.00 10.04
CA ARG A 332 22.33 -16.44 10.35
C ARG A 332 21.49 -16.84 11.57
N ARG A 333 20.26 -16.34 11.62
CA ARG A 333 19.26 -16.68 12.65
C ARG A 333 18.30 -17.73 12.11
N SER A 334 17.69 -18.48 13.03
CA SER A 334 16.59 -19.37 12.74
C SER A 334 15.27 -18.75 13.18
N PHE A 335 14.19 -19.12 12.50
CA PHE A 335 12.83 -18.87 12.94
C PHE A 335 11.99 -20.10 12.69
N ALA A 336 10.88 -20.21 13.41
CA ALA A 336 9.91 -21.28 13.21
C ALA A 336 8.60 -20.71 12.68
N LEU A 337 7.96 -21.46 11.79
CA LEU A 337 6.65 -21.15 11.23
C LEU A 337 5.74 -22.34 11.51
N LEU A 338 4.57 -22.07 12.10
CA LEU A 338 3.57 -23.07 12.44
C LEU A 338 2.30 -22.86 11.60
N ASP A 339 1.69 -23.96 11.18
CA ASP A 339 0.37 -24.03 10.52
C ASP A 339 -0.60 -24.76 11.45
N PHE A 340 -1.67 -24.07 11.84
CA PHE A 340 -2.74 -24.52 12.71
C PHE A 340 -4.02 -24.65 11.89
N ARG A 341 -4.57 -25.88 11.84
CA ARG A 341 -5.82 -26.16 11.10
C ARG A 341 -6.89 -26.83 11.95
N ILE A 342 -8.11 -26.33 11.86
CA ILE A 342 -9.29 -26.93 12.48
C ILE A 342 -9.88 -27.96 11.50
N THR A 343 -9.81 -29.26 11.82
CA THR A 343 -10.18 -30.33 10.87
C THR A 343 -11.68 -30.65 10.86
N ASN A 344 -12.40 -30.36 11.94
CA ASN A 344 -13.81 -30.71 12.11
C ASN A 344 -14.76 -29.51 12.04
N LEU A 345 -14.32 -28.34 11.56
CA LEU A 345 -15.13 -27.12 11.50
C LEU A 345 -16.43 -27.34 10.70
N THR A 346 -16.33 -28.00 9.55
CA THR A 346 -17.48 -28.32 8.67
C THR A 346 -18.51 -29.21 9.37
N GLU A 347 -18.07 -30.19 10.15
CA GLU A 347 -18.97 -31.09 10.89
C GLU A 347 -19.65 -30.36 12.06
N LEU A 348 -18.88 -29.57 12.81
CA LEU A 348 -19.40 -28.77 13.91
C LEU A 348 -20.37 -27.68 13.44
N SER A 349 -20.18 -27.11 12.25
CA SER A 349 -21.11 -26.14 11.67
C SER A 349 -22.52 -26.69 11.42
N LYS A 350 -22.65 -28.02 11.28
CA LYS A 350 -23.94 -28.70 11.06
C LYS A 350 -24.66 -29.04 12.36
N SER A 351 -23.91 -29.32 13.44
CA SER A 351 -24.45 -29.72 14.74
C SER A 351 -24.55 -28.56 15.73
N MET A 352 -23.77 -27.50 15.53
CA MET A 352 -23.64 -26.33 16.42
C MET A 352 -24.11 -25.05 15.71
N GLY A 353 -24.82 -24.17 16.42
CA GLY A 353 -25.23 -22.88 15.88
C GLY A 353 -24.03 -21.97 15.53
N ARG A 354 -24.13 -21.25 14.40
CA ARG A 354 -23.05 -20.39 13.85
C ARG A 354 -22.41 -19.45 14.87
N VAL A 355 -23.20 -18.85 15.75
CA VAL A 355 -22.71 -17.90 16.78
C VAL A 355 -21.81 -18.61 17.79
N ARG A 356 -22.17 -19.81 18.23
CA ARG A 356 -21.39 -20.60 19.20
C ARG A 356 -20.11 -21.13 18.58
N LEU A 357 -20.18 -21.59 17.33
CA LEU A 357 -19.00 -22.05 16.60
C LEU A 357 -17.99 -20.91 16.40
N LYS A 358 -18.48 -19.74 15.97
CA LYS A 358 -17.65 -18.55 15.82
C LYS A 358 -16.96 -18.19 17.13
N GLN A 359 -17.69 -18.17 18.25
CA GLN A 359 -17.10 -17.88 19.55
C GLN A 359 -15.96 -18.84 19.90
N GLN A 360 -16.11 -20.14 19.65
CA GLN A 360 -15.04 -21.10 19.94
C GLN A 360 -13.80 -20.92 19.07
N VAL A 361 -13.98 -20.54 17.81
CA VAL A 361 -12.86 -20.22 16.91
C VAL A 361 -12.15 -18.94 17.35
N ASP A 362 -12.91 -17.93 17.78
CA ASP A 362 -12.35 -16.66 18.25
C ASP A 362 -11.63 -16.83 19.61
N ASP A 363 -12.15 -17.68 20.51
CA ASP A 363 -11.51 -18.07 21.76
C ASP A 363 -10.18 -18.81 21.51
N LEU A 364 -10.16 -19.71 20.53
CA LEU A 364 -8.94 -20.40 20.10
C LEU A 364 -7.90 -19.42 19.60
N ALA A 365 -8.28 -18.52 18.68
CA ALA A 365 -7.36 -17.55 18.10
C ALA A 365 -6.80 -16.59 19.15
N SER A 366 -7.65 -16.15 20.10
CA SER A 366 -7.23 -15.33 21.24
C SER A 366 -6.24 -16.06 22.15
N GLY A 367 -6.50 -17.33 22.47
CA GLY A 367 -5.57 -18.12 23.29
C GLY A 367 -4.25 -18.44 22.61
N ILE A 368 -4.23 -18.58 21.28
CA ILE A 368 -2.98 -18.64 20.51
C ILE A 368 -2.21 -17.32 20.67
N ALA A 369 -2.88 -16.18 20.48
CA ALA A 369 -2.28 -14.86 20.61
C ALA A 369 -1.75 -14.54 22.03
N GLU A 370 -2.38 -15.09 23.07
CA GLU A 370 -1.93 -14.97 24.47
C GLU A 370 -0.78 -15.93 24.82
N SER A 371 -0.61 -17.01 24.06
CA SER A 371 0.42 -18.02 24.31
C SER A 371 1.81 -17.64 23.77
N ILE A 372 1.88 -16.62 22.91
CA ILE A 372 3.07 -16.19 22.17
C ILE A 372 3.64 -14.86 22.69
N ARG A 373 4.89 -14.55 22.33
CA ARG A 373 5.59 -13.31 22.72
C ARG A 373 5.10 -12.12 21.90
N GLU A 374 5.38 -10.90 22.35
CA GLU A 374 5.01 -9.68 21.61
C GLU A 374 5.62 -9.59 20.21
N ILE A 375 6.78 -10.19 20.00
CA ILE A 375 7.47 -10.23 18.71
C ILE A 375 6.96 -11.32 17.78
N ASP A 376 6.24 -12.31 18.32
CA ASP A 376 5.67 -13.41 17.56
C ASP A 376 4.40 -12.94 16.86
N LEU A 377 4.09 -13.55 15.71
CA LEU A 377 3.01 -13.09 14.84
C LEU A 377 2.01 -14.21 14.56
N VAL A 378 0.72 -13.94 14.77
CA VAL A 378 -0.37 -14.80 14.30
C VAL A 378 -0.96 -14.19 13.04
N GLY A 379 -1.09 -14.98 11.97
CA GLY A 379 -1.85 -14.64 10.77
C GLY A 379 -3.08 -15.53 10.64
N ARG A 380 -4.20 -15.01 10.14
CA ARG A 380 -5.42 -15.78 9.82
C ARG A 380 -5.61 -15.82 8.30
N LEU A 381 -5.60 -17.01 7.70
CA LEU A 381 -5.86 -17.18 6.25
C LEU A 381 -7.35 -17.40 5.97
N GLN A 382 -7.98 -18.28 6.75
CA GLN A 382 -9.39 -18.67 6.61
C GLN A 382 -10.04 -18.82 8.00
N GLU A 383 -11.32 -19.21 8.05
CA GLU A 383 -12.00 -19.42 9.33
C GLU A 383 -11.35 -20.54 10.17
N ASP A 384 -10.79 -21.56 9.52
CA ASP A 384 -10.17 -22.77 10.08
C ASP A 384 -8.64 -22.82 10.00
N GLU A 385 -7.99 -21.78 9.46
CA GLU A 385 -6.56 -21.81 9.13
C GLU A 385 -5.80 -20.60 9.69
N PHE A 386 -4.81 -20.89 10.55
CA PHE A 386 -3.98 -19.88 11.20
C PHE A 386 -2.49 -20.22 11.03
N TYR A 387 -1.68 -19.18 10.86
CA TYR A 387 -0.23 -19.27 10.84
C TYR A 387 0.36 -18.58 12.05
N VAL A 388 1.43 -19.14 12.61
CA VAL A 388 2.20 -18.47 13.68
C VAL A 388 3.67 -18.43 13.29
N LEU A 389 4.22 -17.22 13.24
CA LEU A 389 5.64 -16.99 13.02
C LEU A 389 6.33 -16.67 14.35
N LEU A 390 7.40 -17.40 14.62
CA LEU A 390 8.24 -17.28 15.82
C LEU A 390 9.65 -16.87 15.41
N PRO A 391 9.96 -15.56 15.38
CA PRO A 391 11.31 -15.08 15.13
C PRO A 391 12.29 -15.61 16.18
N GLU A 392 13.53 -15.86 15.79
CA GLU A 392 14.61 -16.29 16.70
C GLU A 392 14.27 -17.54 17.51
N THR A 393 13.48 -18.42 16.91
CA THR A 393 13.00 -19.66 17.53
C THR A 393 13.37 -20.84 16.64
N ASP A 394 14.12 -21.77 17.22
CA ASP A 394 14.50 -23.02 16.59
C ASP A 394 13.34 -24.03 16.51
N TYR A 395 13.57 -25.19 15.88
CA TYR A 395 12.55 -26.24 15.75
C TYR A 395 12.03 -26.69 17.12
N LEU A 396 12.90 -26.86 18.12
CA LEU A 396 12.52 -27.35 19.44
C LEU A 396 11.70 -26.33 20.23
N GLY A 397 12.03 -25.04 20.11
CA GLY A 397 11.24 -23.94 20.65
C GLY A 397 9.83 -23.91 20.07
N SER A 398 9.69 -24.21 18.78
CA SER A 398 8.38 -24.37 18.14
C SER A 398 7.55 -25.51 18.74
N LEU A 399 8.20 -26.61 19.15
CA LEU A 399 7.53 -27.74 19.80
C LEU A 399 7.03 -27.39 21.20
N VAL A 400 7.76 -26.54 21.95
CA VAL A 400 7.31 -26.06 23.26
C VAL A 400 6.02 -25.25 23.11
N LEU A 401 5.95 -24.36 22.12
CA LEU A 401 4.72 -23.62 21.84
C LEU A 401 3.59 -24.52 21.34
N LYS A 402 3.88 -25.43 20.40
CA LYS A 402 2.93 -26.44 19.90
C LYS A 402 2.29 -27.20 21.07
N ARG A 403 3.08 -27.59 22.09
CA ARG A 403 2.59 -28.25 23.31
C ARG A 403 1.69 -27.34 24.15
N ARG A 404 2.13 -26.11 24.43
CA ARG A 404 1.36 -25.14 25.22
C ARG A 404 -0.01 -24.86 24.60
N ILE A 405 -0.03 -24.65 23.28
CA ILE A 405 -1.26 -24.41 22.53
C ILE A 405 -2.11 -25.67 22.47
N ALA A 406 -1.53 -26.86 22.26
CA ALA A 406 -2.30 -28.11 22.24
C ALA A 406 -3.02 -28.40 23.57
N GLU A 407 -2.41 -28.06 24.72
CA GLU A 407 -3.09 -28.16 26.02
C GLU A 407 -4.18 -27.10 26.19
N PHE A 408 -3.94 -25.86 25.73
CA PHE A 408 -4.95 -24.80 25.73
C PHE A 408 -6.16 -25.15 24.84
N VAL A 409 -5.93 -25.64 23.61
CA VAL A 409 -6.98 -26.04 22.67
C VAL A 409 -7.89 -27.08 23.31
N LYS A 410 -7.33 -28.03 24.05
CA LYS A 410 -8.13 -29.04 24.76
C LYS A 410 -9.01 -28.42 25.83
N TYR A 411 -8.59 -27.34 26.49
CA TYR A 411 -9.33 -26.70 27.58
C TYR A 411 -9.32 -25.15 27.51
N PRO A 412 -10.04 -24.52 26.56
CA PRO A 412 -9.94 -23.07 26.31
C PRO A 412 -10.38 -22.22 27.51
N SER A 413 -11.33 -22.71 28.30
CA SER A 413 -11.89 -22.03 29.48
C SER A 413 -11.55 -22.73 30.80
N GLY A 414 -10.68 -23.75 30.76
CA GLY A 414 -10.29 -24.57 31.93
C GLY A 414 -11.40 -25.44 32.55
N ARG A 415 -12.64 -25.38 32.05
CA ARG A 415 -13.81 -26.09 32.62
C ARG A 415 -14.38 -27.18 31.72
N ASP A 416 -14.47 -26.93 30.41
CA ASP A 416 -15.02 -27.88 29.44
C ASP A 416 -14.02 -28.15 28.30
N PRO A 417 -13.92 -29.41 27.83
CA PRO A 417 -13.08 -29.73 26.69
C PRO A 417 -13.62 -29.10 25.39
N SER A 418 -12.74 -28.53 24.58
CA SER A 418 -13.13 -28.01 23.26
C SER A 418 -13.55 -29.14 22.34
N PRO A 419 -14.64 -28.99 21.57
CA PRO A 419 -14.98 -29.92 20.51
C PRO A 419 -14.11 -29.72 19.26
N LEU A 420 -13.28 -28.66 19.18
CA LEU A 420 -12.43 -28.39 18.03
C LEU A 420 -11.30 -29.41 17.92
N GLU A 421 -11.20 -30.09 16.78
CA GLU A 421 -10.03 -30.91 16.42
C GLU A 421 -9.02 -30.01 15.69
N VAL A 422 -7.82 -29.85 16.25
CA VAL A 422 -6.77 -29.00 15.68
C VAL A 422 -5.54 -29.82 15.34
N VAL A 423 -5.04 -29.65 14.12
CA VAL A 423 -3.76 -30.19 13.66
C VAL A 423 -2.75 -29.05 13.59
N ILE A 424 -1.59 -29.25 14.21
CA ILE A 424 -0.52 -28.26 14.28
C ILE A 424 0.73 -28.84 13.63
N THR A 425 1.23 -28.19 12.59
CA THR A 425 2.51 -28.52 11.97
C THR A 425 3.48 -27.36 12.12
N SER A 426 4.78 -27.67 12.11
CA SER A 426 5.83 -26.65 12.17
C SER A 426 6.89 -26.91 11.13
N VAL A 427 7.54 -25.83 10.70
CA VAL A 427 8.74 -25.81 9.86
C VAL A 427 9.74 -24.79 10.41
N SER A 428 11.04 -25.01 10.22
CA SER A 428 12.08 -24.08 10.64
C SER A 428 12.93 -23.58 9.47
N PHE A 429 13.26 -22.29 9.48
CA PHE A 429 14.26 -21.71 8.58
C PHE A 429 15.65 -21.78 9.21
N PRO A 430 16.71 -22.09 8.44
CA PRO A 430 16.72 -22.40 7.00
C PRO A 430 16.51 -23.89 6.66
N ARG A 431 16.40 -24.78 7.67
CA ARG A 431 16.35 -26.24 7.52
C ARG A 431 15.30 -26.72 6.51
N ASP A 432 14.06 -26.27 6.68
CA ASP A 432 12.90 -26.73 5.93
C ASP A 432 12.66 -25.92 4.65
N GLY A 433 13.47 -24.91 4.40
CA GLY A 433 13.42 -24.05 3.22
C GLY A 433 14.12 -22.71 3.43
N GLN A 434 14.73 -22.20 2.37
CA GLN A 434 15.40 -20.91 2.33
C GLN A 434 14.55 -19.81 1.66
N SER A 435 13.35 -20.15 1.22
CA SER A 435 12.38 -19.24 0.63
C SER A 435 10.99 -19.56 1.15
N MET A 436 10.11 -18.56 1.13
CA MET A 436 8.69 -18.69 1.46
C MET A 436 8.07 -19.92 0.77
N LYS A 437 8.28 -20.04 -0.55
CA LYS A 437 7.73 -21.12 -1.37
C LYS A 437 8.20 -22.51 -0.91
N GLN A 438 9.46 -22.65 -0.52
CA GLN A 438 10.00 -23.92 -0.01
C GLN A 438 9.41 -24.25 1.37
N LEU A 439 9.40 -23.29 2.29
CA LEU A 439 8.86 -23.47 3.64
C LEU A 439 7.38 -23.89 3.60
N LEU A 440 6.55 -23.19 2.82
CA LEU A 440 5.13 -23.52 2.66
C LEU A 440 4.93 -24.88 1.99
N ARG A 441 5.78 -25.27 1.02
CA ARG A 441 5.71 -26.60 0.39
C ARG A 441 6.05 -27.71 1.39
N THR A 442 7.10 -27.54 2.19
CA THR A 442 7.48 -28.49 3.24
C THR A 442 6.38 -28.61 4.28
N MET A 443 5.79 -27.48 4.70
CA MET A 443 4.69 -27.45 5.65
C MET A 443 3.45 -28.19 5.12
N LYS A 444 3.05 -27.93 3.87
CA LYS A 444 1.94 -28.66 3.22
C LYS A 444 2.19 -30.17 3.15
N THR A 445 3.43 -30.57 2.88
CA THR A 445 3.80 -32.00 2.84
C THR A 445 3.70 -32.63 4.23
N ARG A 446 4.16 -31.93 5.29
CA ARG A 446 4.03 -32.37 6.68
C ARG A 446 2.56 -32.45 7.11
N LEU A 447 1.74 -31.48 6.74
CA LEU A 447 0.31 -31.48 7.02
C LEU A 447 -0.41 -32.68 6.42
N LEU A 448 -0.15 -33.02 5.16
CA LEU A 448 -0.76 -34.20 4.52
C LEU A 448 -0.37 -35.50 5.23
N ARG A 449 0.90 -35.62 5.67
CA ARG A 449 1.37 -36.78 6.47
C ARG A 449 0.70 -36.84 7.84
N GLU A 450 0.60 -35.70 8.51
CA GLU A 450 -0.07 -35.57 9.81
C GLU A 450 -1.55 -35.93 9.72
N GLN A 451 -2.23 -35.50 8.66
CA GLN A 451 -3.63 -35.86 8.38
C GLN A 451 -3.79 -37.35 8.05
N GLY A 452 -2.88 -37.95 7.27
CA GLY A 452 -2.87 -39.39 7.00
C GLY A 452 -2.70 -40.24 8.28
N ASN A 453 -1.94 -39.73 9.25
CA ASN A 453 -1.70 -40.38 10.54
C ASN A 453 -2.75 -40.05 11.62
N ALA A 454 -3.76 -39.21 11.32
CA ALA A 454 -4.79 -38.79 12.27
C ALA A 454 -5.62 -39.96 12.81
N ALA A 455 -5.89 -40.97 11.99
CA ALA A 455 -6.57 -42.20 12.43
C ALA A 455 -5.74 -42.99 13.46
N MET A 456 -4.41 -43.03 13.29
CA MET A 456 -3.49 -43.67 14.25
C MET A 456 -3.42 -42.88 15.57
N ARG A 457 -3.48 -41.54 15.49
CA ARG A 457 -3.53 -40.67 16.68
C ARG A 457 -4.82 -40.77 17.46
N ARG A 458 -5.98 -40.86 16.82
CA ARG A 458 -7.28 -40.98 17.51
C ARG A 458 -7.30 -42.14 18.52
N GLY A 459 -6.61 -43.24 18.21
CA GLY A 459 -6.47 -44.37 19.14
C GLY A 459 -5.35 -44.20 20.18
N MET A 460 -4.32 -43.38 19.92
CA MET A 460 -3.10 -43.28 20.72
C MET A 460 -2.99 -42.02 21.57
N GLU A 461 -3.73 -40.94 21.28
CA GLU A 461 -3.61 -39.67 22.01
C GLU A 461 -4.01 -39.76 23.48
N THR A 462 -5.05 -40.52 23.79
CA THR A 462 -5.55 -40.71 25.16
C THR A 462 -4.71 -41.69 25.99
N ARG A 463 -3.85 -42.49 25.34
CA ARG A 463 -3.05 -43.53 25.98
C ARG A 463 -1.90 -42.95 26.83
N SER A 464 -1.41 -43.66 27.84
CA SER A 464 -0.14 -43.32 28.51
C SER A 464 1.07 -43.53 27.59
N HIS A 465 2.27 -43.14 28.02
CA HIS A 465 3.51 -43.42 27.28
C HIS A 465 3.64 -44.93 27.03
N TRP A 466 3.51 -45.72 28.09
CA TRP A 466 3.73 -47.16 28.03
C TRP A 466 2.63 -47.92 27.32
N GLU A 467 1.37 -47.49 27.41
CA GLU A 467 0.30 -48.07 26.61
C GLU A 467 0.59 -47.96 25.11
N MET A 468 1.15 -46.83 24.65
CA MET A 468 1.62 -46.69 23.26
C MET A 468 2.79 -47.64 22.97
N VAL A 469 3.81 -47.66 23.84
CA VAL A 469 4.99 -48.53 23.67
C VAL A 469 4.57 -50.00 23.59
N TYR A 470 3.71 -50.48 24.49
CA TYR A 470 3.20 -51.85 24.47
C TYR A 470 2.38 -52.13 23.22
N THR A 471 1.53 -51.21 22.78
CA THR A 471 0.79 -51.36 21.51
C THR A 471 1.74 -51.54 20.34
N LEU A 472 2.80 -50.72 20.28
CA LEU A 472 3.79 -50.76 19.20
C LEU A 472 4.71 -51.98 19.28
N LEU A 473 4.97 -52.52 20.47
CA LEU A 473 5.74 -53.75 20.68
C LEU A 473 4.92 -55.05 20.44
N MET A 474 3.62 -55.02 20.74
CA MET A 474 2.72 -56.20 20.76
C MET A 474 1.82 -56.33 19.54
N ALA A 475 1.84 -55.40 18.59
CA ALA A 475 0.96 -55.40 17.41
C ALA A 475 1.31 -56.50 16.36
N ASP A 476 1.54 -57.73 16.79
CA ASP A 476 1.63 -58.93 15.94
C ASP A 476 1.01 -60.14 16.64
N GLU A 477 -0.28 -60.37 16.38
CA GLU A 477 -0.87 -61.71 16.22
C GLU A 477 -1.97 -61.77 15.12
N ARG A 478 -2.32 -60.67 14.42
CA ARG A 478 -3.44 -60.68 13.43
C ARG A 478 -3.29 -59.83 12.16
N GLU A 479 -2.14 -59.22 11.87
CA GLU A 479 -1.95 -58.46 10.61
C GLU A 479 -0.94 -59.14 9.66
N THR A 480 -1.12 -60.44 9.42
CA THR A 480 -0.76 -61.05 8.14
C THR A 480 -2.02 -61.03 7.28
N ASP A 481 -2.25 -59.97 6.51
CA ASP A 481 -3.12 -59.94 5.32
C ASP A 481 -3.24 -58.50 4.80
N LEU A 482 -2.18 -57.97 4.17
CA LEU A 482 -2.34 -56.94 3.15
C LEU A 482 -1.38 -57.26 1.99
N GLU A 483 -1.99 -57.92 1.02
CA GLU A 483 -1.59 -58.45 -0.27
C GLU A 483 -0.31 -57.91 -0.94
N GLU A 484 0.45 -58.88 -1.49
CA GLU A 484 1.45 -58.69 -2.53
C GLU A 484 0.83 -58.12 -3.82
N GLY A 485 1.37 -56.99 -4.30
CA GLY A 485 1.29 -56.59 -5.71
C GLY A 485 0.61 -55.24 -5.97
N ALA A 486 1.41 -54.23 -6.36
CA ALA A 486 1.12 -53.14 -7.31
C ALA A 486 1.83 -51.81 -6.96
N PHE A 487 2.90 -51.55 -7.73
CA PHE A 487 3.42 -50.24 -8.17
C PHE A 487 4.04 -49.23 -7.19
N ALA A 488 5.36 -49.05 -7.39
CA ALA A 488 6.10 -47.79 -7.54
C ALA A 488 5.69 -46.55 -6.71
N HIS A 489 6.64 -46.08 -5.89
CA HIS A 489 6.62 -44.81 -5.14
C HIS A 489 5.56 -44.66 -4.02
N ARG A 490 5.35 -45.70 -3.21
CA ARG A 490 4.66 -45.57 -1.91
C ARG A 490 5.58 -45.78 -0.72
N GLU A 491 5.32 -44.96 0.27
CA GLU A 491 6.05 -44.71 1.51
C GLU A 491 6.35 -46.01 2.27
N VAL A 492 7.60 -46.13 2.74
CA VAL A 492 8.03 -47.20 3.66
C VAL A 492 7.21 -47.08 4.96
N PRO A 493 6.73 -48.18 5.58
CA PRO A 493 6.16 -48.11 6.92
C PRO A 493 7.22 -47.54 7.87
N LEU A 494 6.98 -46.36 8.42
CA LEU A 494 7.94 -45.64 9.28
C LEU A 494 8.20 -46.33 10.62
N ILE A 495 7.52 -47.44 10.92
CA ILE A 495 7.72 -48.26 12.12
C ILE A 495 8.15 -49.65 11.66
N ARG A 496 9.32 -50.09 12.11
CA ARG A 496 9.80 -51.46 11.89
C ARG A 496 9.90 -52.20 13.22
N ARG A 497 9.55 -53.47 13.20
CA ARG A 497 9.56 -54.37 14.38
C ARG A 497 10.43 -55.58 14.10
N GLY A 498 11.00 -56.16 15.14
CA GLY A 498 11.77 -57.39 15.00
C GLY A 498 12.50 -57.82 16.27
N GLN A 499 13.23 -58.92 16.14
CA GLN A 499 14.23 -59.34 17.12
C GLN A 499 15.59 -58.77 16.75
N PHE A 500 16.28 -58.20 17.73
CA PHE A 500 17.61 -57.61 17.59
C PHE A 500 18.59 -58.29 18.56
N PRO A 501 19.87 -58.44 18.18
CA PRO A 501 20.91 -58.87 19.10
C PRO A 501 21.03 -57.92 20.28
N GLU A 502 21.37 -58.42 21.46
CA GLU A 502 21.51 -57.61 22.68
C GLU A 502 22.56 -56.49 22.51
N ALA A 503 23.66 -56.78 21.81
CA ALA A 503 24.71 -55.80 21.49
C ALA A 503 24.25 -54.66 20.55
N PHE A 504 23.10 -54.79 19.88
CA PHE A 504 22.59 -53.75 18.98
C PHE A 504 22.32 -52.44 19.72
N PHE A 505 21.77 -52.52 20.93
CA PHE A 505 21.42 -51.34 21.72
C PHE A 505 22.65 -50.50 22.06
N SER A 506 23.74 -51.13 22.51
CA SER A 506 25.01 -50.45 22.78
C SER A 506 25.60 -49.77 21.55
N ARG A 507 25.51 -50.40 20.37
CA ARG A 507 25.94 -49.77 19.10
C ARG A 507 25.08 -48.57 18.72
N LEU A 508 23.76 -48.68 18.92
CA LEU A 508 22.82 -47.60 18.63
C LEU A 508 23.11 -46.39 19.52
N GLN A 509 23.33 -46.62 20.82
CA GLN A 509 23.68 -45.56 21.75
C GLN A 509 24.98 -44.85 21.35
N ARG A 510 26.03 -45.61 21.01
CA ARG A 510 27.28 -45.04 20.51
C ARG A 510 27.08 -44.23 19.22
N ALA A 511 26.29 -44.74 18.28
CA ALA A 511 25.97 -44.01 17.05
C ALA A 511 25.25 -42.67 17.31
N ILE A 512 24.37 -42.59 18.32
CA ILE A 512 23.71 -41.34 18.70
C ILE A 512 24.74 -40.36 19.30
N LEU A 513 25.64 -40.84 20.17
CA LEU A 513 26.67 -39.99 20.77
C LEU A 513 27.70 -39.50 19.75
N ASP A 514 28.15 -40.37 18.84
CA ASP A 514 29.06 -40.01 17.73
C ASP A 514 28.43 -38.94 16.83
N GLU A 515 27.11 -38.98 16.64
CA GLU A 515 26.39 -37.98 15.87
C GLU A 515 26.31 -36.63 16.59
N ILE A 516 26.09 -36.63 17.91
CA ILE A 516 26.13 -35.41 18.74
C ILE A 516 27.55 -34.83 18.78
N GLU A 517 28.59 -35.68 18.77
CA GLU A 517 29.98 -35.24 18.73
C GLU A 517 30.35 -34.58 17.39
N ARG A 518 29.80 -35.06 16.28
CA ARG A 518 29.99 -34.45 14.96
C ARG A 518 29.40 -33.06 14.85
N ASP A 519 28.28 -32.80 15.53
CA ASP A 519 27.63 -31.49 15.58
C ASP A 519 27.21 -31.10 17.01
N PRO A 520 28.16 -30.59 17.82
CA PRO A 520 27.92 -30.30 19.23
C PRO A 520 27.08 -29.03 19.45
N VAL A 521 26.83 -28.24 18.40
CA VAL A 521 26.09 -26.96 18.50
C VAL A 521 24.60 -27.17 18.27
N THR A 522 24.21 -28.26 17.60
CA THR A 522 22.81 -28.59 17.37
C THR A 522 22.08 -28.89 18.68
N ARG A 523 20.99 -28.13 18.91
CA ARG A 523 20.11 -28.36 20.04
C ARG A 523 19.30 -29.63 19.82
N GLY A 524 19.07 -30.34 20.92
CA GLY A 524 18.41 -31.62 20.90
C GLY A 524 18.11 -32.13 22.29
N ILE A 525 17.37 -33.22 22.32
CA ILE A 525 17.13 -34.00 23.52
C ILE A 525 17.29 -35.48 23.20
N ALA A 526 18.02 -36.18 24.06
CA ALA A 526 18.20 -37.61 24.01
C ALA A 526 17.78 -38.23 25.35
N TYR A 527 16.90 -39.22 25.32
CA TYR A 527 16.55 -40.04 26.48
C TYR A 527 16.99 -41.48 26.23
N LEU A 528 17.87 -41.98 27.08
CA LEU A 528 18.43 -43.33 27.01
C LEU A 528 17.97 -44.13 28.22
N GLY A 529 17.09 -45.12 28.01
CA GLY A 529 16.64 -46.05 29.03
C GLY A 529 17.60 -47.22 29.16
N LEU A 530 18.35 -47.27 30.26
CA LEU A 530 19.36 -48.30 30.54
C LEU A 530 18.82 -49.45 31.39
N GLY A 531 17.61 -49.31 31.93
CA GLY A 531 17.02 -50.23 32.92
C GLY A 531 17.59 -50.03 34.31
N GLU A 532 18.90 -50.19 34.47
CA GLU A 532 19.65 -49.93 35.70
C GLU A 532 20.78 -48.93 35.44
N LEU A 533 20.92 -47.95 36.33
CA LEU A 533 21.97 -46.94 36.30
C LEU A 533 23.12 -47.43 37.20
N GLY A 534 24.20 -47.86 36.58
CA GLY A 534 25.39 -48.39 37.25
C GLY A 534 26.68 -48.01 36.52
N GLY A 535 27.81 -48.03 37.24
CA GLY A 535 29.13 -47.65 36.70
C GLY A 535 29.72 -48.63 35.67
N LYS A 536 29.01 -49.73 35.37
CA LYS A 536 29.42 -50.75 34.39
C LYS A 536 28.91 -50.48 32.98
N ASP A 537 27.94 -49.57 32.80
CA ASP A 537 27.49 -49.23 31.45
C ASP A 537 28.61 -48.45 30.72
N PRO A 538 29.12 -48.93 29.57
CA PRO A 538 30.21 -48.28 28.84
C PRO A 538 29.95 -46.80 28.55
N LEU A 539 28.67 -46.44 28.37
CA LEU A 539 28.21 -45.10 28.06
C LEU A 539 28.48 -44.08 29.20
N LEU A 540 28.43 -44.54 30.45
CA LEU A 540 28.64 -43.72 31.64
C LEU A 540 30.11 -43.70 32.09
N ALA A 541 30.89 -44.70 31.67
CA ALA A 541 32.27 -44.92 32.10
C ALA A 541 33.33 -44.34 31.14
N GLU A 542 33.03 -44.16 29.86
CA GLU A 542 33.95 -43.59 28.85
C GLU A 542 34.01 -42.04 28.96
N PRO A 543 35.21 -41.42 29.04
CA PRO A 543 35.35 -39.97 29.00
C PRO A 543 35.15 -39.44 27.58
N TYR A 544 34.18 -38.54 27.40
CA TYR A 544 33.95 -37.80 26.14
C TYR A 544 34.78 -36.50 26.08
N PRO A 545 34.95 -35.88 24.89
CA PRO A 545 35.77 -34.68 24.69
C PRO A 545 35.40 -33.47 25.57
N GLU A 546 36.32 -32.51 25.70
CA GLU A 546 36.06 -31.24 26.42
C GLU A 546 35.00 -30.40 25.70
N GLY A 547 33.97 -29.97 26.45
CA GLY A 547 32.82 -29.20 25.96
C GLY A 547 31.50 -29.88 26.34
N VAL A 548 30.44 -29.11 26.54
CA VAL A 548 29.08 -29.66 26.78
C VAL A 548 28.28 -29.44 25.50
N PRO A 549 27.75 -30.50 24.85
CA PRO A 549 26.95 -30.33 23.64
C PRO A 549 25.66 -29.58 23.95
N ALA A 550 25.15 -28.86 22.96
CA ALA A 550 23.85 -28.18 23.05
C ALA A 550 22.69 -29.16 23.16
N THR A 551 22.86 -30.40 22.67
CA THR A 551 21.92 -31.51 22.89
C THR A 551 22.01 -32.02 24.32
N ARG A 552 20.87 -32.01 25.04
CA ARG A 552 20.78 -32.52 26.40
C ARG A 552 20.55 -34.03 26.40
N ILE A 553 21.41 -34.77 27.10
CA ILE A 553 21.37 -36.23 27.13
C ILE A 553 21.02 -36.69 28.54
N PHE A 554 19.96 -37.48 28.65
CA PHE A 554 19.46 -38.02 29.90
C PHE A 554 19.54 -39.55 29.88
N ALA A 555 20.15 -40.15 30.90
CA ALA A 555 20.12 -41.58 31.11
C ALA A 555 19.10 -41.92 32.20
N LEU A 556 18.07 -42.71 31.87
CA LEU A 556 17.02 -43.13 32.81
C LEU A 556 17.21 -44.59 33.20
N GLY A 557 17.06 -44.88 34.48
CA GLY A 557 17.07 -46.24 35.02
C GLY A 557 16.90 -46.26 36.53
N ALA A 558 16.71 -47.45 37.09
CA ALA A 558 16.71 -47.66 38.54
C ALA A 558 18.15 -47.58 39.10
N ALA A 559 18.32 -47.14 40.34
CA ALA A 559 19.64 -47.20 40.99
C ALA A 559 20.08 -48.66 41.17
N GLU A 560 21.35 -48.96 40.87
CA GLU A 560 21.97 -50.26 41.16
C GLU A 560 22.02 -50.47 42.69
N GLU A 561 21.55 -51.61 43.20
CA GLU A 561 21.42 -51.89 44.64
C GLU A 561 22.76 -51.83 45.41
N ASP A 562 23.89 -52.01 44.71
CA ASP A 562 25.26 -52.01 45.25
C ASP A 562 26.04 -50.70 45.04
N ALA A 563 25.44 -49.67 44.43
CA ALA A 563 26.10 -48.38 44.23
C ALA A 563 26.03 -47.53 45.51
N GLY A 564 27.10 -47.54 46.31
CA GLY A 564 27.30 -46.56 47.39
C GLY A 564 27.15 -45.10 46.89
N MET A 565 27.07 -44.13 47.81
CA MET A 565 26.65 -42.72 47.63
C MET A 565 27.27 -41.86 46.48
N SER A 566 28.04 -42.42 45.55
CA SER A 566 28.51 -41.73 44.36
C SER A 566 28.40 -42.64 43.12
N LEU A 567 27.37 -42.42 42.30
CA LEU A 567 27.37 -42.84 40.91
C LEU A 567 28.55 -42.12 40.22
N ALA A 568 29.70 -42.78 40.12
CA ALA A 568 30.91 -42.24 39.51
C ALA A 568 30.76 -42.18 37.97
N ILE A 569 29.86 -41.33 37.49
CA ILE A 569 29.65 -41.08 36.06
C ILE A 569 30.80 -40.20 35.58
N LYS A 570 31.58 -40.74 34.65
CA LYS A 570 32.73 -40.04 34.05
C LYS A 570 32.32 -39.20 32.85
N ASN A 571 31.23 -39.56 32.19
CA ASN A 571 30.72 -38.85 31.03
C ASN A 571 29.96 -37.57 31.44
N ARG A 572 30.55 -36.40 31.19
CA ARG A 572 29.98 -35.09 31.57
C ARG A 572 28.82 -34.63 30.67
N TRP A 573 28.58 -35.29 29.54
CA TRP A 573 27.48 -34.95 28.63
C TRP A 573 26.13 -35.51 29.11
N ILE A 574 26.16 -36.52 29.98
CA ILE A 574 24.99 -37.31 30.35
C ILE A 574 24.53 -36.94 31.76
N THR A 575 23.27 -36.57 31.87
CA THR A 575 22.60 -36.36 33.15
C THR A 575 21.87 -37.64 33.57
N PRO A 576 22.29 -38.34 34.64
CA PRO A 576 21.56 -39.50 35.14
C PRO A 576 20.25 -39.06 35.81
N LEU A 577 19.17 -39.78 35.53
CA LEU A 577 17.88 -39.61 36.19
C LEU A 577 17.42 -40.96 36.76
N THR A 578 17.56 -41.08 38.08
CA THR A 578 17.15 -42.28 38.80
C THR A 578 15.63 -42.31 38.95
N LEU A 579 14.98 -43.31 38.35
CA LEU A 579 13.55 -43.54 38.43
C LEU A 579 13.27 -44.94 38.98
N SER A 580 12.45 -45.02 40.02
CA SER A 580 12.05 -46.27 40.67
C SER A 580 10.80 -46.88 40.03
N ASP A 581 10.83 -47.10 38.71
CA ASP A 581 9.70 -47.61 37.93
C ASP A 581 10.03 -48.93 37.22
N GLU A 582 9.17 -49.96 37.36
CA GLU A 582 9.37 -51.28 36.76
C GLU A 582 9.35 -51.25 35.23
N GLN A 583 8.58 -50.35 34.62
CA GLN A 583 8.49 -50.21 33.17
C GLN A 583 9.80 -49.64 32.61
N ILE A 584 10.41 -48.66 33.29
CA ILE A 584 11.76 -48.18 32.94
C ILE A 584 12.79 -49.30 33.11
N ARG A 585 12.74 -50.06 34.22
CA ARG A 585 13.67 -51.18 34.48
C ARG A 585 13.58 -52.29 33.43
N GLY A 586 12.35 -52.61 33.01
CA GLY A 586 12.06 -53.71 32.09
C GLY A 586 12.32 -53.43 30.61
N HIS A 587 12.65 -52.20 30.23
CA HIS A 587 12.86 -51.81 28.82
C HIS A 587 14.24 -51.21 28.59
N ARG A 588 14.67 -51.29 27.34
CA ARG A 588 15.81 -50.54 26.80
C ARG A 588 15.30 -49.64 25.70
N PHE A 589 15.58 -48.34 25.79
CA PHE A 589 15.07 -47.42 24.78
C PHE A 589 16.04 -46.28 24.49
N ALA A 590 15.98 -45.77 23.27
CA ALA A 590 16.69 -44.58 22.85
C ALA A 590 15.69 -43.68 22.11
N LEU A 591 15.40 -42.54 22.69
CA LEU A 591 14.67 -41.45 22.05
C LEU A 591 15.68 -40.36 21.71
N PHE A 592 15.72 -39.94 20.46
CA PHE A 592 16.62 -38.90 20.00
C PHE A 592 15.85 -37.93 19.12
N LEU A 593 15.87 -36.66 19.51
CA LEU A 593 15.19 -35.59 18.78
C LEU A 593 16.09 -34.36 18.76
N THR A 594 16.54 -33.98 17.58
CA THR A 594 17.29 -32.74 17.35
C THR A 594 16.52 -31.82 16.42
N GLU A 595 17.09 -30.66 16.11
CA GLU A 595 16.59 -29.84 15.03
C GLU A 595 16.57 -30.56 13.69
N GLU A 596 17.40 -31.58 13.47
CA GLU A 596 17.55 -32.22 12.15
C GLU A 596 16.98 -33.64 12.07
N MET A 597 17.02 -34.37 13.19
CA MET A 597 16.73 -35.81 13.25
C MET A 597 15.69 -36.15 14.31
N ALA A 598 14.89 -37.17 14.03
CA ALA A 598 14.00 -37.79 14.99
C ALA A 598 14.14 -39.31 14.89
N TYR A 599 14.39 -39.96 16.02
CA TYR A 599 14.53 -41.40 16.09
C TYR A 599 14.02 -41.93 17.43
N ALA A 600 13.28 -43.03 17.40
CA ALA A 600 12.88 -43.75 18.59
C ALA A 600 13.15 -45.24 18.40
N PHE A 601 13.66 -45.86 19.45
CA PHE A 601 13.85 -47.30 19.57
C PHE A 601 13.38 -47.72 20.96
N TYR A 602 12.51 -48.72 21.03
CA TYR A 602 12.11 -49.37 22.28
C TYR A 602 12.30 -50.86 22.15
N ALA A 603 12.86 -51.47 23.18
CA ALA A 603 13.09 -52.90 23.27
C ALA A 603 12.73 -53.44 24.64
N ARG A 604 12.32 -54.71 24.66
CA ARG A 604 12.17 -55.53 25.86
C ARG A 604 12.93 -56.84 25.67
N HIS A 605 13.50 -57.38 26.74
CA HIS A 605 14.10 -58.71 26.71
C HIS A 605 13.06 -59.79 26.37
N ALA A 606 13.41 -60.66 25.42
CA ALA A 606 12.62 -61.82 25.00
C ALA A 606 13.54 -63.03 24.78
N LYS A 607 12.98 -64.24 24.66
CA LYS A 607 13.77 -65.42 24.30
C LYS A 607 14.40 -65.21 22.91
N GLY A 608 15.73 -65.17 22.86
CA GLY A 608 16.51 -64.98 21.62
C GLY A 608 17.04 -63.56 21.38
N GLY A 609 16.83 -62.60 22.29
CA GLY A 609 17.41 -61.25 22.19
C GLY A 609 16.44 -60.15 22.61
N LEU A 610 16.54 -58.99 21.96
CA LEU A 610 15.69 -57.83 22.19
C LEU A 610 14.53 -57.82 21.20
N ARG A 611 13.29 -57.94 21.67
CA ARG A 611 12.11 -57.66 20.84
C ARG A 611 11.90 -56.16 20.86
N ALA A 612 11.96 -55.52 19.69
CA ALA A 612 11.97 -54.07 19.60
C ALA A 612 11.13 -53.53 18.45
N PHE A 613 10.73 -52.26 18.57
CA PHE A 613 10.33 -51.45 17.43
C PHE A 613 11.25 -50.23 17.32
N HIS A 614 11.39 -49.71 16.10
CA HIS A 614 12.03 -48.43 15.86
C HIS A 614 11.30 -47.61 14.81
N THR A 615 11.44 -46.29 14.91
CA THR A 615 10.82 -45.35 13.98
C THR A 615 11.67 -44.09 13.82
N ALA A 616 11.58 -43.49 12.64
CA ALA A 616 12.12 -42.15 12.36
C ALA A 616 10.98 -41.15 12.04
N ASP A 617 9.72 -41.49 12.38
CA ASP A 617 8.60 -40.58 12.24
C ASP A 617 8.67 -39.50 13.31
N SER A 618 8.91 -38.26 12.90
CA SER A 618 9.10 -37.14 13.82
C SER A 618 7.87 -36.93 14.72
N GLY A 619 6.66 -37.07 14.18
CA GLY A 619 5.42 -36.89 14.95
C GLY A 619 5.25 -37.94 16.05
N LEU A 620 5.55 -39.20 15.75
CA LEU A 620 5.51 -40.29 16.73
C LEU A 620 6.63 -40.18 17.78
N VAL A 621 7.85 -39.85 17.35
CA VAL A 621 8.99 -39.63 18.25
C VAL A 621 8.71 -38.46 19.21
N GLU A 622 8.20 -37.34 18.70
CA GLU A 622 7.77 -36.18 19.49
C GLU A 622 6.72 -36.57 20.53
N ASN A 623 5.72 -37.36 20.14
CA ASN A 623 4.65 -37.80 21.03
C ASN A 623 5.16 -38.76 22.10
N LEU A 624 6.03 -39.71 21.74
CA LEU A 624 6.67 -40.62 22.70
C LEU A 624 7.49 -39.85 23.74
N ILE A 625 8.32 -38.90 23.30
CA ILE A 625 9.10 -38.03 24.20
C ILE A 625 8.17 -37.19 25.09
N PHE A 626 7.14 -36.58 24.50
CA PHE A 626 6.20 -35.74 25.25
C PHE A 626 5.51 -36.51 26.36
N LYS A 627 4.98 -37.71 26.08
CA LYS A 627 4.30 -38.52 27.10
C LYS A 627 5.27 -39.03 28.16
N LEU A 628 6.49 -39.41 27.78
CA LEU A 628 7.52 -39.79 28.75
C LEU A 628 7.81 -38.63 29.72
N GLN A 629 7.99 -37.42 29.19
CA GLN A 629 8.24 -36.22 29.99
C GLN A 629 7.08 -35.88 30.93
N LYS A 630 5.84 -36.06 30.48
CA LYS A 630 4.63 -35.80 31.27
C LYS A 630 4.45 -36.84 32.38
N GLU A 631 4.60 -38.12 32.04
CA GLU A 631 4.38 -39.24 32.96
C GLU A 631 5.38 -39.24 34.12
N TYR A 632 6.64 -38.90 33.85
CA TYR A 632 7.70 -38.85 34.86
C TYR A 632 8.06 -37.42 35.31
N THR A 633 7.27 -36.41 34.92
CA THR A 633 7.49 -35.00 35.33
C THR A 633 8.91 -34.50 35.03
N LEU A 634 9.53 -35.00 33.96
CA LEU A 634 10.92 -34.68 33.56
C LEU A 634 11.10 -33.22 33.12
N GLN A 635 10.00 -32.48 33.01
CA GLN A 635 9.96 -31.08 32.57
C GLN A 635 10.53 -30.10 33.60
N PHE A 636 10.52 -30.43 34.90
CA PHE A 636 11.07 -29.56 35.96
C PHE A 636 12.59 -29.70 36.14
N GLN A 637 13.23 -30.62 35.40
CA GLN A 637 14.67 -30.87 35.42
C GLN A 637 15.38 -30.40 34.14
N LEU A 638 14.61 -29.87 33.16
CA LEU A 638 15.07 -29.14 31.97
C LEU A 638 15.16 -27.65 32.29
#